data_AF-A0A813IJ24-F1
#
_entry.id   AF-A0A813IJ24-F1
#
_cell.length_a   1.000
_cell.length_b   1.000
_cell.length_c   1.000
_cell.angle_alpha   90.00
_cell.angle_beta   90.00
_cell.angle_gamma   90.00
#
_symmetry.space_group_name_H-M   'P 1'
#
loop_
_entity.id
_entity.type
_entity.pdbx_description
1 polymer ?
#
loop_
_entity_poly.entity_id
_entity_poly.type
_entity_poly.pdbx_seq_one_letter_code
_entity_poly.pdbx_strand_id
1 'polypeptide(L)'
;MAPASCRHFSLVALLVLSPVAAHLEVTAQLGNVSDYQDNYAWILASGIIAGFFMAWGIGANDVANRFATSVGSKALTLRQAVAIATVCEFVGCISMGASVTDTVRSGFIDERYFKNNPEVLQLGMLASLIGAGLWLALCSSLGSPVSTTHSIIGSLVGVSLVANPKSLNTEKLGLVVLSWLTSPLLSGIIAASVFLLVRTFILRSPHAVSRGYKFFPLLLLFTNLIFCMYVVFKNSQVELKNFRTKDPAAAAGMALGFALFFTAIVYAVTFRTIQRSTEAVEEEDVKKDSEQLAKAEAGADVVMEVSLGEASKPEAETHNASWTGGRFFDQDLHAQAMAEGGDTKEMHDDAEKFPAKTEKLFSYLQVVSAAFDSLAHGANDVANSVGPLAAIVGIHQTAKVDSKVEVPIWILVLGGAGISIGLLTYGYNVIKSIGIKLTKITPSRGFSIEMGSSIVVIIGSNLGIPLSTTHCQVGATVGVGMCEIRGASTVWKGVNWRIMAKVAVMWVMTLVFAAICASSVFGILVAIYQPQIEPMNCGPIAWKIGKVGNISAVATKDSQKARFNSYDSNGDGTLDDGELKKVGWNKNLKGDKLVEKFGRRRRRTPKTMTEKDFLHFTCTSNDKLEHLLYKNCEPVCLDGFRANKELSCKINPAAQDADGNFQLATYYSGFSACVVKK
;
A
#
# COMPACT_ATOMS: atom_id res chain seq x y z
N MET A 1 2.80 47.77 13.08
CA MET A 1 3.93 47.30 12.25
C MET A 1 3.60 45.89 11.77
N ALA A 2 3.61 45.68 10.44
CA ALA A 2 3.31 44.43 9.73
C ALA A 2 4.49 43.43 9.80
N PRO A 3 4.44 42.21 9.19
CA PRO A 3 3.33 41.52 8.49
C PRO A 3 3.09 40.06 9.01
N ALA A 4 1.92 39.41 8.90
CA ALA A 4 1.11 39.10 7.71
C ALA A 4 1.84 38.29 6.62
N SER A 5 2.41 37.12 6.96
CA SER A 5 2.84 36.12 5.96
C SER A 5 2.94 34.70 6.54
N CYS A 6 1.81 34.05 6.84
CA CYS A 6 1.74 32.59 7.01
C CYS A 6 0.27 32.13 7.00
N ARG A 7 -0.34 32.04 5.81
CA ARG A 7 -1.73 31.54 5.66
C ARG A 7 -1.90 30.45 4.58
N HIS A 8 -0.82 29.84 4.11
CA HIS A 8 -0.89 28.80 3.07
C HIS A 8 -0.44 27.39 3.52
N PHE A 9 -0.29 27.15 4.83
CA PHE A 9 0.17 25.85 5.36
C PHE A 9 -0.81 25.14 6.31
N SER A 10 -2.05 25.62 6.47
CA SER A 10 -2.94 25.11 7.54
C SER A 10 -3.99 24.09 7.14
N LEU A 11 -4.29 23.85 5.86
CA LEU A 11 -5.38 22.92 5.50
C LEU A 11 -4.98 21.44 5.56
N VAL A 12 -3.71 21.11 5.29
CA VAL A 12 -3.21 19.72 5.37
C VAL A 12 -2.92 19.32 6.83
N ALA A 13 -2.52 20.25 7.70
CA ALA A 13 -2.25 19.98 9.11
C ALA A 13 -3.53 19.84 9.97
N LEU A 14 -4.61 20.55 9.62
CA LEU A 14 -5.88 20.49 10.35
C LEU A 14 -6.65 19.19 10.14
N LEU A 15 -6.45 18.49 9.02
CA LEU A 15 -7.06 17.18 8.76
C LEU A 15 -6.32 16.01 9.44
N VAL A 16 -5.08 16.21 9.88
CA VAL A 16 -4.22 15.14 10.44
C VAL A 16 -4.21 15.11 11.97
N LEU A 17 -4.67 16.18 12.64
CA LEU A 17 -4.50 16.35 14.10
C LEU A 17 -5.80 16.45 14.92
N SER A 18 -6.98 16.43 14.30
CA SER A 18 -8.21 16.21 15.08
C SER A 18 -8.40 14.71 15.26
N PRO A 19 -8.53 14.19 16.50
CA PRO A 19 -8.83 12.79 16.72
C PRO A 19 -10.26 12.52 16.25
N VAL A 20 -10.42 12.18 14.96
CA VAL A 20 -11.64 11.57 14.42
C VAL A 20 -12.05 10.37 15.29
N ALA A 21 -11.06 9.69 15.91
CA ALA A 21 -11.21 8.67 16.93
C ALA A 21 -12.15 9.07 18.10
N ALA A 22 -12.16 10.33 18.55
CA ALA A 22 -13.00 10.78 19.67
C ALA A 22 -14.49 10.93 19.29
N HIS A 23 -14.83 10.84 18.00
CA HIS A 23 -16.21 10.86 17.49
C HIS A 23 -16.62 9.52 16.86
N LEU A 24 -15.75 8.50 16.94
CA LEU A 24 -15.95 7.16 16.42
C LEU A 24 -16.48 6.18 17.49
N GLU A 25 -17.33 6.64 18.42
CA GLU A 25 -18.14 5.73 19.23
C GLU A 25 -19.29 5.16 18.40
N VAL A 26 -18.95 4.36 17.38
CA VAL A 26 -19.92 3.49 16.69
C VAL A 26 -20.14 2.29 17.60
N THR A 27 -20.99 2.43 18.62
CA THR A 27 -21.50 1.29 19.39
C THR A 27 -22.67 0.66 18.63
N ALA A 28 -22.40 0.10 17.46
CA ALA A 28 -23.31 -0.84 16.82
C ALA A 28 -22.84 -2.26 17.18
N GLN A 29 -23.22 -2.75 18.37
CA GLN A 29 -23.25 -4.19 18.61
C GLN A 29 -24.34 -4.77 17.69
N LEU A 30 -24.00 -5.04 16.44
CA LEU A 30 -24.85 -5.75 15.50
C LEU A 30 -25.05 -7.16 16.05
N GLY A 31 -26.31 -7.46 16.39
CA GLY A 31 -26.68 -8.65 17.15
C GLY A 31 -26.47 -9.97 16.41
N ASN A 32 -26.21 -9.97 15.09
CA ASN A 32 -25.95 -11.16 14.27
C ASN A 32 -25.04 -10.84 13.06
N VAL A 33 -24.33 -11.87 12.57
CA VAL A 33 -23.42 -11.79 11.39
C VAL A 33 -24.14 -11.37 10.12
N SER A 34 -25.39 -11.82 9.92
CA SER A 34 -26.22 -11.46 8.76
C SER A 34 -26.41 -9.94 8.65
N ASP A 35 -26.72 -9.29 9.77
CA ASP A 35 -26.97 -7.85 9.82
C ASP A 35 -25.67 -7.07 9.54
N TYR A 36 -24.53 -7.61 10.00
CA TYR A 36 -23.22 -7.05 9.65
C TYR A 36 -22.97 -7.13 8.14
N GLN A 37 -23.23 -8.29 7.54
CA GLN A 37 -23.02 -8.51 6.11
C GLN A 37 -23.87 -7.56 5.27
N ASP A 38 -25.15 -7.41 5.59
CA ASP A 38 -26.07 -6.54 4.85
C ASP A 38 -25.66 -5.06 4.94
N ASN A 39 -25.22 -4.60 6.12
CA ASN A 39 -24.81 -3.21 6.32
C ASN A 39 -23.42 -2.88 5.74
N TYR A 40 -22.50 -3.85 5.68
CA TYR A 40 -21.10 -3.63 5.29
C TYR A 40 -20.68 -4.34 3.99
N ALA A 41 -21.60 -4.90 3.21
CA ALA A 41 -21.30 -5.54 1.91
C ALA A 41 -20.56 -4.61 0.95
N TRP A 42 -20.81 -3.30 1.00
CA TRP A 42 -20.13 -2.32 0.17
C TRP A 42 -18.63 -2.21 0.49
N ILE A 43 -18.22 -2.43 1.76
CA ILE A 43 -16.80 -2.43 2.16
C ILE A 43 -16.10 -3.63 1.54
N LEU A 44 -16.74 -4.80 1.55
CA LEU A 44 -16.22 -6.00 0.89
C LEU A 44 -16.05 -5.77 -0.62
N ALA A 45 -17.09 -5.30 -1.31
CA ALA A 45 -17.04 -5.05 -2.76
C ALA A 45 -15.95 -4.03 -3.12
N SER A 46 -15.86 -2.94 -2.37
CA SER A 46 -14.82 -1.91 -2.55
C SER A 46 -13.43 -2.46 -2.22
N GLY A 47 -13.33 -3.32 -1.19
CA GLY A 47 -12.09 -3.98 -0.78
C GLY A 47 -11.52 -4.89 -1.86
N ILE A 48 -12.37 -5.66 -2.54
CA ILE A 48 -11.96 -6.51 -3.67
C ILE A 48 -11.36 -5.66 -4.80
N ILE A 49 -12.01 -4.54 -5.14
CA ILE A 49 -11.53 -3.61 -6.17
C ILE A 49 -10.23 -2.94 -5.73
N ALA A 50 -10.15 -2.46 -4.48
CA ALA A 50 -8.96 -1.82 -3.94
C ALA A 50 -7.78 -2.79 -3.81
N GLY A 51 -8.03 -4.05 -3.43
CA GLY A 51 -7.02 -5.10 -3.41
C GLY A 51 -6.47 -5.40 -4.80
N PHE A 52 -7.35 -5.52 -5.80
CA PHE A 52 -6.91 -5.65 -7.19
C PHE A 52 -6.10 -4.44 -7.64
N PHE A 53 -6.52 -3.22 -7.30
CA PHE A 53 -5.80 -1.99 -7.63
C PHE A 53 -4.42 -1.90 -6.96
N MET A 54 -4.32 -2.29 -5.68
CA MET A 54 -3.03 -2.40 -4.98
C MET A 54 -2.13 -3.45 -5.65
N ALA A 55 -2.68 -4.62 -6.01
CA ALA A 55 -1.96 -5.67 -6.73
C ALA A 55 -1.47 -5.20 -8.10
N TRP A 56 -2.29 -4.45 -8.82
CA TRP A 56 -1.90 -3.75 -10.04
C TRP A 56 -0.75 -2.77 -9.81
N GLY A 57 -0.78 -1.99 -8.74
CA GLY A 57 0.33 -1.11 -8.35
C GLY A 57 1.63 -1.87 -8.08
N ILE A 58 1.55 -3.04 -7.43
CA ILE A 58 2.69 -3.93 -7.19
C ILE A 58 3.30 -4.40 -8.52
N GLY A 59 2.46 -4.84 -9.45
CA GLY A 59 2.87 -5.22 -10.81
C GLY A 59 3.57 -4.11 -11.59
N ALA A 60 2.97 -2.92 -11.56
CA ALA A 60 3.45 -1.76 -12.29
C ALA A 60 4.80 -1.22 -11.77
N ASN A 61 5.08 -1.39 -10.47
CA ASN A 61 6.31 -0.87 -9.85
C ASN A 61 7.35 -1.96 -9.57
N ASP A 62 7.00 -2.99 -8.79
CA ASP A 62 7.99 -3.88 -8.19
C ASP A 62 8.37 -5.06 -9.10
N VAL A 63 7.42 -5.63 -9.86
CA VAL A 63 7.76 -6.69 -10.85
C VAL A 63 8.63 -6.12 -11.97
N ALA A 64 8.37 -4.87 -12.35
CA ALA A 64 9.19 -4.14 -13.30
C ALA A 64 10.65 -4.04 -12.84
N ASN A 65 10.91 -3.90 -11.53
CA ASN A 65 12.26 -3.86 -10.97
C ASN A 65 13.03 -5.18 -11.19
N ARG A 66 12.33 -6.32 -11.24
CA ARG A 66 12.92 -7.67 -11.37
C ARG A 66 13.40 -7.97 -12.78
N PHE A 67 12.62 -7.55 -13.76
CA PHE A 67 12.99 -7.72 -15.17
C PHE A 67 13.77 -6.52 -15.72
N ALA A 68 13.95 -5.45 -14.95
CA ALA A 68 14.74 -4.29 -15.34
C ALA A 68 16.17 -4.68 -15.77
N THR A 69 16.81 -5.56 -15.02
CA THR A 69 18.15 -6.08 -15.32
C THR A 69 18.17 -6.89 -16.61
N SER A 70 17.20 -7.78 -16.83
CA SER A 70 17.14 -8.68 -17.99
C SER A 70 16.75 -7.97 -19.29
N VAL A 71 15.86 -6.97 -19.20
CA VAL A 71 15.50 -6.12 -20.35
C VAL A 71 16.60 -5.10 -20.61
N GLY A 72 17.17 -4.49 -19.57
CA GLY A 72 18.25 -3.51 -19.69
C GLY A 72 19.59 -4.09 -20.18
N SER A 73 19.83 -5.38 -19.92
CA SER A 73 20.97 -6.11 -20.50
C SER A 73 20.74 -6.59 -21.94
N LYS A 74 19.49 -6.42 -22.45
CA LYS A 74 19.00 -7.02 -23.70
C LYS A 74 19.05 -8.55 -23.72
N ALA A 75 19.08 -9.21 -22.56
CA ALA A 75 18.93 -10.66 -22.45
C ALA A 75 17.50 -11.11 -22.81
N LEU A 76 16.51 -10.28 -22.48
CA LEU A 76 15.11 -10.48 -22.84
C LEU A 76 14.54 -9.24 -23.53
N THR A 77 13.65 -9.48 -24.48
CA THR A 77 12.74 -8.43 -24.97
C THR A 77 11.68 -8.12 -23.91
N LEU A 78 11.07 -6.93 -23.97
CA LEU A 78 9.97 -6.58 -23.07
C LEU A 78 8.81 -7.59 -23.15
N ARG A 79 8.48 -8.08 -24.35
CA ARG A 79 7.46 -9.13 -24.57
C ARG A 79 7.77 -10.41 -23.78
N GLN A 80 9.01 -10.90 -23.90
CA GLN A 80 9.44 -12.12 -23.22
C GLN A 80 9.50 -11.94 -21.71
N ALA A 81 10.03 -10.82 -21.23
CA ALA A 81 10.09 -10.49 -19.81
C ALA A 81 8.71 -10.50 -19.18
N VAL A 82 7.73 -9.84 -19.81
CA VAL A 82 6.35 -9.78 -19.28
C VAL A 82 5.67 -11.15 -19.31
N ALA A 83 5.89 -11.97 -20.34
CA ALA A 83 5.36 -13.33 -20.40
C ALA A 83 5.90 -14.22 -19.27
N ILE A 84 7.22 -14.19 -19.04
CA ILE A 84 7.87 -14.95 -17.97
C ILE A 84 7.38 -14.45 -16.61
N ALA A 85 7.40 -13.12 -16.40
CA ALA A 85 6.93 -12.49 -15.16
C ALA A 85 5.50 -12.90 -14.81
N THR A 86 4.58 -12.82 -15.78
CA THR A 86 3.17 -13.17 -15.57
C THR A 86 3.03 -14.60 -15.04
N VAL A 87 3.77 -15.56 -15.62
CA VAL A 87 3.73 -16.96 -15.16
C VAL A 87 4.39 -17.11 -13.79
N CYS A 88 5.60 -16.58 -13.62
CA CYS A 88 6.39 -16.72 -12.40
C CYS A 88 5.73 -16.05 -11.18
N GLU A 89 5.28 -14.80 -11.32
CA GLU A 89 4.58 -14.05 -10.27
C GLU A 89 3.28 -14.77 -9.87
N PHE A 90 2.48 -15.20 -10.85
CA PHE A 90 1.19 -15.85 -10.61
C PHE A 90 1.37 -17.20 -9.90
N VAL A 91 2.35 -18.01 -10.34
CA VAL A 91 2.71 -19.26 -9.69
C VAL A 91 3.22 -19.02 -8.27
N GLY A 92 4.11 -18.05 -8.08
CA GLY A 92 4.63 -17.68 -6.76
C GLY A 92 3.52 -17.25 -5.79
N CYS A 93 2.62 -16.41 -6.27
CA CYS A 93 1.46 -15.93 -5.52
C CYS A 93 0.55 -17.07 -5.04
N ILE A 94 0.16 -17.99 -5.93
CA ILE A 94 -0.76 -19.09 -5.56
C ILE A 94 -0.06 -20.15 -4.70
N SER A 95 1.19 -20.49 -5.02
CA SER A 95 1.90 -21.58 -4.35
C SER A 95 2.42 -21.22 -2.95
N MET A 96 2.80 -19.95 -2.73
CA MET A 96 3.49 -19.54 -1.50
C MET A 96 2.97 -18.24 -0.88
N GLY A 97 2.09 -17.50 -1.56
CA GLY A 97 1.61 -16.17 -1.10
C GLY A 97 0.87 -16.16 0.23
N ALA A 98 0.08 -17.21 0.52
CA ALA A 98 -0.63 -17.33 1.79
C ALA A 98 0.32 -17.36 3.00
N SER A 99 1.54 -17.89 2.84
CA SER A 99 2.52 -18.02 3.93
C SER A 99 3.01 -16.69 4.49
N VAL A 100 3.03 -15.65 3.65
CA VAL A 100 3.57 -14.32 3.96
C VAL A 100 2.46 -13.37 4.40
N THR A 101 1.21 -13.68 4.03
CA THR A 101 0.03 -12.85 4.26
C THR A 101 -0.21 -12.55 5.74
N ASP A 102 -0.01 -13.53 6.62
CA ASP A 102 -0.15 -13.36 8.07
C ASP A 102 0.82 -12.32 8.65
N THR A 103 2.03 -12.21 8.09
CA THR A 103 3.09 -11.34 8.63
C THR A 103 2.80 -9.86 8.39
N VAL A 104 2.23 -9.52 7.24
CA VAL A 104 1.86 -8.14 6.88
C VAL A 104 0.62 -7.68 7.65
N ARG A 105 -0.35 -8.59 7.83
CA ARG A 105 -1.65 -8.31 8.47
C ARG A 105 -1.53 -8.00 9.97
N SER A 106 -0.95 -8.91 10.75
CA SER A 106 -0.87 -8.79 12.23
C SER A 106 0.41 -8.05 12.69
N GLY A 107 1.09 -7.39 11.75
CA GLY A 107 2.36 -6.72 11.97
C GLY A 107 2.22 -5.41 12.71
N PHE A 108 1.46 -4.50 12.13
CA PHE A 108 1.60 -3.06 12.39
C PHE A 108 0.44 -2.45 13.17
N ILE A 109 -0.76 -3.01 13.04
CA ILE A 109 -1.94 -2.60 13.78
C ILE A 109 -2.28 -3.70 14.79
N ASP A 110 -2.34 -3.34 16.07
CA ASP A 110 -2.82 -4.20 17.14
C ASP A 110 -4.35 -4.30 17.08
N GLU A 111 -4.81 -5.40 16.50
CA GLU A 111 -6.20 -5.78 16.32
C GLU A 111 -7.03 -5.76 17.61
N ARG A 112 -6.40 -5.88 18.80
CA ARG A 112 -7.10 -5.88 20.09
C ARG A 112 -7.90 -4.59 20.34
N TYR A 113 -7.43 -3.47 19.80
CA TYR A 113 -8.11 -2.17 19.93
C TYR A 113 -9.39 -2.07 19.09
N PHE A 114 -9.58 -2.98 18.14
CA PHE A 114 -10.72 -2.97 17.21
C PHE A 114 -11.68 -4.15 17.42
N LYS A 115 -11.47 -4.99 18.44
CA LYS A 115 -12.34 -6.14 18.75
C LYS A 115 -13.81 -5.77 18.93
N ASN A 116 -14.07 -4.60 19.50
CA ASN A 116 -15.42 -4.11 19.75
C ASN A 116 -16.02 -3.39 18.53
N ASN A 117 -15.17 -2.92 17.61
CA ASN A 117 -15.55 -2.10 16.45
C ASN A 117 -14.89 -2.67 15.17
N PRO A 118 -15.24 -3.90 14.76
CA PRO A 118 -14.61 -4.60 13.63
C PRO A 118 -14.71 -3.83 12.31
N GLU A 119 -15.80 -3.09 12.09
CA GLU A 119 -16.03 -2.23 10.92
C GLU A 119 -14.99 -1.13 10.77
N VAL A 120 -14.46 -0.59 11.87
CA VAL A 120 -13.44 0.47 11.83
C VAL A 120 -12.13 -0.08 11.28
N LEU A 121 -11.74 -1.29 11.72
CA LEU A 121 -10.56 -1.97 11.18
C LEU A 121 -10.78 -2.35 9.71
N GLN A 122 -11.98 -2.85 9.37
CA GLN A 122 -12.33 -3.20 8.00
C GLN A 122 -12.20 -2.00 7.04
N LEU A 123 -12.70 -0.84 7.47
CA LEU A 123 -12.60 0.41 6.72
C LEU A 123 -11.16 0.92 6.64
N GLY A 124 -10.39 0.74 7.71
CA GLY A 124 -8.97 1.07 7.77
C GLY A 124 -8.13 0.26 6.77
N MET A 125 -8.42 -1.03 6.62
CA MET A 125 -7.78 -1.90 5.64
C MET A 125 -8.15 -1.48 4.20
N LEU A 126 -9.42 -1.14 3.95
CA LEU A 126 -9.86 -0.61 2.66
C LEU A 126 -9.13 0.69 2.31
N ALA A 127 -9.10 1.65 3.23
CA ALA A 127 -8.42 2.93 3.03
C ALA A 127 -6.91 2.75 2.81
N SER A 128 -6.30 1.77 3.48
CA SER A 128 -4.88 1.46 3.32
C SER A 128 -4.57 0.90 1.93
N LEU A 129 -5.40 0.00 1.40
CA LEU A 129 -5.26 -0.52 0.03
C LEU A 129 -5.38 0.59 -1.02
N ILE A 130 -6.37 1.48 -0.87
CA ILE A 130 -6.57 2.61 -1.78
C ILE A 130 -5.38 3.59 -1.69
N GLY A 131 -4.98 3.99 -0.48
CA GLY A 131 -3.91 4.94 -0.27
C GLY A 131 -2.57 4.47 -0.83
N ALA A 132 -2.20 3.22 -0.55
CA ALA A 132 -0.98 2.62 -1.07
C ALA A 132 -1.05 2.43 -2.60
N GLY A 133 -2.19 1.96 -3.12
CA GLY A 133 -2.40 1.81 -4.56
C GLY A 133 -2.29 3.13 -5.33
N LEU A 134 -2.84 4.22 -4.79
CA LEU A 134 -2.74 5.56 -5.41
C LEU A 134 -1.29 6.06 -5.46
N TRP A 135 -0.54 5.85 -4.38
CA TRP A 135 0.88 6.21 -4.34
C TRP A 135 1.70 5.40 -5.35
N LEU A 136 1.46 4.09 -5.44
CA LEU A 136 2.14 3.22 -6.40
C LEU A 136 1.79 3.56 -7.85
N ALA A 137 0.53 3.89 -8.14
CA ALA A 137 0.09 4.34 -9.46
C ALA A 137 0.86 5.60 -9.88
N LEU A 138 0.96 6.60 -8.99
CA LEU A 138 1.70 7.82 -9.23
C LEU A 138 3.19 7.53 -9.48
N CYS A 139 3.84 6.76 -8.61
CA CYS A 139 5.26 6.46 -8.73
C CYS A 139 5.57 5.68 -10.02
N SER A 140 4.72 4.73 -10.38
CA SER A 140 4.86 3.94 -11.61
C SER A 140 4.70 4.81 -12.87
N SER A 141 3.77 5.78 -12.85
CA SER A 141 3.62 6.73 -13.95
C SER A 141 4.85 7.65 -14.10
N LEU A 142 5.52 7.98 -12.99
CA LEU A 142 6.75 8.79 -12.97
C LEU A 142 8.01 7.97 -13.26
N GLY A 143 7.89 6.65 -13.45
CA GLY A 143 9.01 5.72 -13.59
C GLY A 143 9.93 5.70 -12.38
N SER A 144 9.41 6.01 -11.19
CA SER A 144 10.16 6.04 -9.94
C SER A 144 10.00 4.69 -9.21
N PRO A 145 11.08 3.91 -9.02
CA PRO A 145 11.01 2.69 -8.24
C PRO A 145 10.86 3.01 -6.75
N VAL A 146 9.77 2.51 -6.17
CA VAL A 146 9.44 2.66 -4.75
C VAL A 146 9.14 1.29 -4.14
N SER A 147 8.95 1.23 -2.83
CA SER A 147 8.64 -0.04 -2.16
C SER A 147 7.14 -0.19 -1.94
N THR A 148 6.56 -1.29 -2.42
CA THR A 148 5.17 -1.63 -2.11
C THR A 148 4.96 -1.94 -0.64
N THR A 149 5.89 -2.66 0.00
CA THR A 149 5.89 -2.96 1.43
C THR A 149 5.87 -1.68 2.26
N HIS A 150 6.72 -0.69 1.94
CA HIS A 150 6.67 0.60 2.65
C HIS A 150 5.42 1.41 2.33
N SER A 151 4.88 1.30 1.11
CA SER A 151 3.64 1.98 0.75
C SER A 151 2.48 1.49 1.62
N ILE A 152 2.29 0.17 1.74
CA ILE A 152 1.21 -0.37 2.57
C ILE A 152 1.44 -0.11 4.07
N ILE A 153 2.68 -0.22 4.55
CA ILE A 153 3.02 0.08 5.95
C ILE A 153 2.75 1.56 6.26
N GLY A 154 3.17 2.47 5.38
CA GLY A 154 2.90 3.90 5.52
C GLY A 154 1.40 4.18 5.58
N SER A 155 0.62 3.56 4.70
CA SER A 155 -0.83 3.65 4.72
C SER A 155 -1.46 3.12 6.03
N LEU A 156 -1.01 1.96 6.52
CA LEU A 156 -1.46 1.40 7.81
C LEU A 156 -1.10 2.30 9.00
N VAL A 157 0.09 2.91 8.99
CA VAL A 157 0.50 3.92 9.98
C VAL A 157 -0.45 5.11 9.94
N GLY A 158 -0.75 5.65 8.74
CA GLY A 158 -1.67 6.78 8.58
C GLY A 158 -3.07 6.49 9.12
N VAL A 159 -3.62 5.32 8.79
CA VAL A 159 -4.90 4.86 9.32
C VAL A 159 -4.87 4.68 10.83
N SER A 160 -3.82 4.03 11.36
CA SER A 160 -3.68 3.81 12.81
C SER A 160 -3.62 5.12 13.59
N LEU A 161 -2.88 6.13 13.10
CA LEU A 161 -2.80 7.44 13.73
C LEU A 161 -4.15 8.18 13.79
N VAL A 162 -5.03 7.98 12.79
CA VAL A 162 -6.37 8.60 12.79
C VAL A 162 -7.38 7.78 13.58
N ALA A 163 -7.35 6.46 13.46
CA ALA A 163 -8.32 5.57 14.07
C ALA A 163 -8.04 5.35 15.57
N ASN A 164 -6.81 4.98 15.93
CA ASN A 164 -6.37 4.85 17.32
C ASN A 164 -4.83 4.75 17.37
N PRO A 165 -4.11 5.83 17.73
CA PRO A 165 -2.64 5.84 17.77
C PRO A 165 -2.02 4.74 18.65
N LYS A 166 -2.73 4.26 19.68
CA LYS A 166 -2.24 3.18 20.55
C LYS A 166 -2.23 1.80 19.88
N SER A 167 -2.93 1.66 18.75
CA SER A 167 -2.91 0.43 17.97
C SER A 167 -1.61 0.24 17.19
N LEU A 168 -0.76 1.27 17.07
CA LEU A 168 0.45 1.18 16.26
C LEU A 168 1.57 0.40 16.97
N ASN A 169 2.11 -0.62 16.31
CA ASN A 169 3.31 -1.31 16.78
C ASN A 169 4.59 -0.53 16.38
N THR A 170 5.08 0.30 17.30
CA THR A 170 6.25 1.17 17.07
C THR A 170 7.57 0.39 16.98
N GLU A 171 7.69 -0.78 17.62
CA GLU A 171 8.87 -1.64 17.55
C GLU A 171 9.07 -2.18 16.13
N LYS A 172 8.02 -2.74 15.53
CA LYS A 172 8.05 -3.24 14.15
C LYS A 172 8.24 -2.11 13.14
N LEU A 173 7.65 -0.94 13.40
CA LEU A 173 7.90 0.25 12.58
C LEU A 173 9.38 0.67 12.62
N GLY A 174 10.02 0.61 13.80
CA GLY A 174 11.45 0.89 13.95
C GLY A 174 12.33 -0.06 13.13
N LEU A 175 11.99 -1.35 13.07
CA LEU A 175 12.68 -2.34 12.23
C LEU A 175 12.57 -2.03 10.73
N VAL A 176 11.40 -1.56 10.28
CA VAL A 176 11.21 -1.12 8.89
C VAL A 176 12.14 0.05 8.56
N VAL A 177 12.18 1.07 9.42
CA VAL A 177 13.05 2.24 9.21
C VAL A 177 14.53 1.83 9.23
N LEU A 178 14.94 0.94 10.12
CA LEU A 178 16.32 0.42 10.15
C LEU A 178 16.67 -0.33 8.86
N SER A 179 15.71 -1.06 8.28
CA SER A 179 15.90 -1.80 7.03
C SER A 179 16.18 -0.90 5.83
N TRP A 180 15.77 0.38 5.88
CA TRP A 180 15.98 1.34 4.78
C TRP A 180 17.43 1.57 4.45
N LEU A 181 18.30 1.52 5.46
CA LEU A 181 19.73 1.69 5.27
C LEU A 181 20.43 0.35 5.11
N THR A 182 20.07 -0.62 5.96
CA THR A 182 20.81 -1.89 6.04
C THR A 182 20.60 -2.78 4.82
N SER A 183 19.38 -2.85 4.28
CA SER A 183 19.07 -3.74 3.14
C SER A 183 19.70 -3.32 1.80
N PRO A 184 19.63 -2.04 1.34
CA PRO A 184 20.32 -1.64 0.11
C PRO A 184 21.85 -1.72 0.25
N LEU A 185 22.38 -1.41 1.44
CA LEU A 185 23.82 -1.48 1.68
C LEU A 185 24.33 -2.93 1.61
N LEU A 186 23.68 -3.84 2.33
CA LEU A 186 24.09 -5.25 2.37
C LEU A 186 23.95 -5.90 0.98
N SER A 187 22.85 -5.62 0.28
CA SER A 187 22.64 -6.14 -1.08
C SER A 187 23.67 -5.57 -2.07
N GLY A 188 24.02 -4.29 -1.94
CA GLY A 188 25.12 -3.66 -2.68
C GLY A 188 26.46 -4.35 -2.45
N ILE A 189 26.82 -4.62 -1.20
CA ILE A 189 28.08 -5.30 -0.85
C ILE A 189 28.12 -6.72 -1.42
N ILE A 190 27.04 -7.49 -1.28
CA ILE A 190 26.98 -8.87 -1.77
C ILE A 190 27.00 -8.89 -3.30
N ALA A 191 26.21 -8.05 -3.97
CA ALA A 191 26.19 -7.97 -5.43
C ALA A 191 27.54 -7.54 -6.00
N ALA A 192 28.18 -6.53 -5.39
CA ALA A 192 29.54 -6.11 -5.75
C ALA A 192 30.54 -7.25 -5.57
N SER A 193 30.45 -8.01 -4.47
CA SER A 193 31.34 -9.15 -4.22
C SER A 193 31.17 -10.25 -5.27
N VAL A 194 29.92 -10.62 -5.59
CA VAL A 194 29.61 -11.60 -6.65
C VAL A 194 30.14 -11.11 -7.99
N PHE A 195 29.89 -9.85 -8.33
CA PHE A 195 30.35 -9.26 -9.58
C PHE A 195 31.88 -9.22 -9.67
N LEU A 196 32.59 -8.82 -8.62
CA LEU A 196 34.05 -8.77 -8.60
C LEU A 196 34.67 -10.17 -8.73
N LEU A 197 34.06 -11.19 -8.11
CA LEU A 197 34.49 -12.59 -8.29
C LEU A 197 34.30 -13.04 -9.74
N VAL A 198 33.12 -12.84 -10.31
CA VAL A 198 32.83 -13.17 -11.72
C VAL A 198 33.75 -12.40 -12.67
N ARG A 199 33.94 -11.10 -12.44
CA ARG A 199 34.78 -10.22 -13.24
C ARG A 199 36.23 -10.66 -13.23
N THR A 200 36.77 -10.97 -12.04
CA THR A 200 38.19 -11.32 -11.89
C THR A 200 38.48 -12.73 -12.37
N PHE A 201 37.65 -13.71 -12.02
CA PHE A 201 37.90 -15.11 -12.33
C PHE A 201 37.38 -15.54 -13.70
N ILE A 202 36.40 -14.84 -14.30
CA ILE A 202 35.81 -15.26 -15.57
C ILE A 202 36.02 -14.17 -16.62
N LEU A 203 35.46 -12.98 -16.42
CA LEU A 203 35.32 -11.99 -17.50
C LEU A 203 36.65 -11.36 -17.96
N ARG A 204 37.59 -11.09 -17.04
CA ARG A 204 38.92 -10.53 -17.35
C ARG A 204 39.97 -11.58 -17.71
N SER A 205 39.61 -12.86 -17.75
CA SER A 205 40.56 -13.90 -18.12
C SER A 205 40.82 -13.87 -19.63
N PRO A 206 42.06 -14.13 -20.09
CA PRO A 206 42.36 -14.27 -21.52
C PRO A 206 41.55 -15.39 -22.20
N HIS A 207 41.08 -16.38 -21.43
CA HIS A 207 40.19 -17.45 -21.90
C HIS A 207 38.80 -17.36 -21.28
N ALA A 208 38.22 -16.16 -21.24
CA ALA A 208 36.93 -15.88 -20.58
C ALA A 208 35.81 -16.83 -21.00
N VAL A 209 35.70 -17.19 -22.28
CA VAL A 209 34.66 -18.08 -22.80
C VAL A 209 34.80 -19.50 -22.26
N SER A 210 36.03 -20.06 -22.31
CA SER A 210 36.30 -21.41 -21.79
C SER A 210 36.08 -21.48 -20.28
N ARG A 211 36.51 -20.45 -19.55
CA ARG A 211 36.22 -20.35 -18.10
C ARG A 211 34.73 -20.21 -17.84
N GLY A 212 34.03 -19.42 -18.65
CA GLY A 212 32.58 -19.30 -18.62
C GLY A 212 31.91 -20.68 -18.64
N TYR A 213 32.20 -21.50 -19.64
CA TYR A 213 31.64 -22.86 -19.73
C TYR A 213 31.99 -23.75 -18.54
N LYS A 214 33.22 -23.67 -18.02
CA LYS A 214 33.65 -24.45 -16.85
C LYS A 214 32.94 -24.03 -15.56
N PHE A 215 32.73 -22.73 -15.37
CA PHE A 215 32.09 -22.18 -14.17
C PHE A 215 30.55 -22.14 -14.28
N PHE A 216 29.98 -22.23 -15.49
CA PHE A 216 28.54 -22.19 -15.71
C PHE A 216 27.72 -23.15 -14.83
N PRO A 217 28.03 -24.47 -14.75
CA PRO A 217 27.25 -25.38 -13.90
C PRO A 217 27.34 -25.01 -12.42
N LEU A 218 28.48 -24.47 -11.96
CA LEU A 218 28.65 -24.02 -10.58
C LEU A 218 27.81 -22.77 -10.28
N LEU A 219 27.79 -21.80 -11.20
CA LEU A 219 26.96 -20.60 -11.08
C LEU A 219 25.46 -20.93 -11.13
N LEU A 220 25.07 -21.84 -12.01
CA LEU A 220 23.70 -22.34 -12.09
C LEU A 220 23.28 -23.08 -10.81
N LEU A 221 24.19 -23.89 -10.24
CA LEU A 221 23.96 -24.53 -8.93
C LEU A 221 23.79 -23.50 -7.83
N PHE A 222 24.63 -22.46 -7.80
CA PHE A 222 24.51 -21.38 -6.81
C PHE A 222 23.15 -20.68 -6.89
N THR A 223 22.67 -20.37 -8.09
CA THR A 223 21.32 -19.79 -8.30
C THR A 223 20.21 -20.73 -7.83
N ASN A 224 20.25 -21.99 -8.27
CA ASN A 224 19.24 -22.99 -7.91
C ASN A 224 19.24 -23.29 -6.40
N LEU A 225 20.41 -23.24 -5.75
CA LEU A 225 20.55 -23.45 -4.31
C LEU A 225 19.84 -22.36 -3.53
N ILE A 226 20.06 -21.10 -3.89
CA ILE A 226 19.43 -19.96 -3.24
C ILE A 226 17.90 -20.02 -3.39
N PHE A 227 17.42 -20.39 -4.58
CA PHE A 227 16.00 -20.61 -4.82
C PHE A 227 15.42 -21.79 -4.01
N CYS A 228 16.08 -22.96 -4.03
CA CYS A 228 15.59 -24.12 -3.28
C CYS A 228 15.60 -23.87 -1.77
N MET A 229 16.58 -23.12 -1.27
CA MET A 229 16.60 -22.65 0.11
C MET A 229 15.40 -21.76 0.42
N TYR A 230 15.04 -20.83 -0.46
CA TYR A 230 13.82 -20.03 -0.29
C TYR A 230 12.58 -20.93 -0.24
N VAL A 231 12.40 -21.85 -1.19
CA VAL A 231 11.22 -22.73 -1.22
C VAL A 231 11.13 -23.60 0.05
N VAL A 232 12.22 -24.27 0.45
CA VAL A 232 12.22 -25.16 1.63
C VAL A 232 11.99 -24.38 2.94
N PHE A 233 12.62 -23.21 3.08
CA PHE A 233 12.54 -22.43 4.32
C PHE A 233 11.35 -21.46 4.39
N LYS A 234 10.67 -21.16 3.28
CA LYS A 234 9.51 -20.26 3.26
C LYS A 234 8.18 -20.87 2.90
N ASN A 235 8.14 -21.93 2.09
CA ASN A 235 6.86 -22.54 1.76
C ASN A 235 6.17 -23.05 3.05
N SER A 236 4.99 -22.51 3.35
CA SER A 236 4.16 -22.93 4.50
C SER A 236 2.97 -23.78 4.09
N GLN A 237 2.70 -23.94 2.79
CA GLN A 237 1.64 -24.80 2.28
C GLN A 237 2.02 -26.27 2.44
N VAL A 238 3.31 -26.56 2.40
CA VAL A 238 3.85 -27.86 2.81
C VAL A 238 4.16 -27.78 4.30
N GLU A 239 3.76 -28.77 5.10
CA GLU A 239 4.03 -28.86 6.56
C GLU A 239 5.53 -29.03 6.93
N LEU A 240 6.45 -28.46 6.14
CA LEU A 240 7.89 -28.49 6.37
C LEU A 240 8.32 -27.61 7.54
N LYS A 241 7.43 -26.79 8.11
CA LYS A 241 7.75 -25.89 9.23
C LYS A 241 8.25 -26.68 10.45
N ASN A 242 7.59 -27.79 10.78
CA ASN A 242 8.00 -28.66 11.89
C ASN A 242 9.25 -29.48 11.56
N PHE A 243 9.43 -29.86 10.30
CA PHE A 243 10.60 -30.60 9.83
C PHE A 243 11.87 -29.73 9.87
N ARG A 244 11.83 -28.54 9.28
CA ARG A 244 12.99 -27.63 9.20
C ARG A 244 13.41 -27.01 10.54
N THR A 245 12.48 -26.92 11.50
CA THR A 245 12.79 -26.44 12.86
C THR A 245 13.44 -27.52 13.70
N LYS A 246 13.07 -28.79 13.50
CA LYS A 246 13.67 -29.93 14.21
C LYS A 246 15.02 -30.33 13.63
N ASP A 247 15.18 -30.30 12.31
CA ASP A 247 16.42 -30.66 11.63
C ASP A 247 16.76 -29.68 10.49
N PRO A 248 17.38 -28.53 10.81
CA PRO A 248 17.76 -27.54 9.79
C PRO A 248 18.84 -28.07 8.85
N ALA A 249 19.67 -29.03 9.28
CA ALA A 249 20.71 -29.63 8.46
C ALA A 249 20.11 -30.54 7.38
N ALA A 250 19.13 -31.38 7.74
CA ALA A 250 18.39 -32.19 6.76
C ALA A 250 17.59 -31.33 5.79
N ALA A 251 16.98 -30.22 6.25
CA ALA A 251 16.29 -29.27 5.38
C ALA A 251 17.26 -28.60 4.39
N ALA A 252 18.45 -28.20 4.84
CA ALA A 252 19.50 -27.68 3.97
C ALA A 252 20.00 -28.75 2.97
N GLY A 253 20.16 -30.00 3.41
CA GLY A 253 20.53 -31.13 2.55
C GLY A 253 19.48 -31.43 1.48
N MET A 254 18.19 -31.34 1.82
CA MET A 254 17.07 -31.46 0.87
C MET A 254 17.10 -30.34 -0.17
N ALA A 255 17.28 -29.08 0.27
CA ALA A 255 17.41 -27.95 -0.63
C ALA A 255 18.60 -28.11 -1.58
N LEU A 256 19.75 -28.61 -1.10
CA LEU A 256 20.91 -28.92 -1.93
C LEU A 256 20.61 -30.05 -2.92
N GLY A 257 19.93 -31.12 -2.50
CA GLY A 257 19.53 -32.22 -3.37
C GLY A 257 18.63 -31.76 -4.52
N PHE A 258 17.61 -30.95 -4.23
CA PHE A 258 16.76 -30.34 -5.27
C PHE A 258 17.55 -29.38 -6.15
N ALA A 259 18.45 -28.57 -5.58
CA ALA A 259 19.27 -27.65 -6.36
C ALA A 259 20.19 -28.39 -7.35
N LEU A 260 20.81 -29.48 -6.93
CA LEU A 260 21.62 -30.34 -7.80
C LEU A 260 20.78 -30.97 -8.92
N PHE A 261 19.59 -31.47 -8.58
CA PHE A 261 18.65 -32.04 -9.55
C PHE A 261 18.20 -31.02 -10.60
N PHE A 262 17.71 -29.85 -10.17
CA PHE A 262 17.31 -28.78 -11.09
C PHE A 262 18.49 -28.27 -11.92
N THR A 263 19.69 -28.18 -11.34
CA THR A 263 20.90 -27.80 -12.08
C THR A 263 21.21 -28.81 -13.18
N ALA A 264 21.17 -30.11 -12.89
CA ALA A 264 21.41 -31.15 -13.87
C ALA A 264 20.41 -31.06 -15.03
N ILE A 265 19.12 -30.86 -14.72
CA ILE A 265 18.06 -30.74 -15.74
C ILE A 265 18.23 -29.47 -16.57
N VAL A 266 18.31 -28.30 -15.93
CA VAL A 266 18.42 -27.01 -16.62
C VAL A 266 19.69 -26.99 -17.46
N TYR A 267 20.80 -27.49 -16.95
CA TYR A 267 22.04 -27.63 -17.71
C TYR A 267 21.86 -28.55 -18.92
N ALA A 268 21.34 -29.76 -18.73
CA ALA A 268 21.15 -30.72 -19.83
C ALA A 268 20.23 -30.18 -20.95
N VAL A 269 19.17 -29.46 -20.57
CA VAL A 269 18.22 -28.86 -21.52
C VAL A 269 18.81 -27.65 -22.25
N THR A 270 19.54 -26.78 -21.54
CA THR A 270 20.01 -25.51 -22.10
C THR A 270 21.38 -25.60 -22.77
N PHE A 271 22.23 -26.57 -22.41
CA PHE A 271 23.63 -26.63 -22.84
C PHE A 271 23.81 -26.60 -24.36
N ARG A 272 23.01 -27.39 -25.10
CA ARG A 272 23.08 -27.42 -26.58
C ARG A 272 22.68 -26.07 -27.20
N THR A 273 21.66 -25.44 -26.65
CA THR A 273 21.17 -24.14 -27.12
C THR A 273 22.17 -23.03 -26.82
N ILE A 274 22.80 -23.08 -25.65
CA ILE A 274 23.87 -22.17 -25.24
C ILE A 274 25.04 -22.30 -26.21
N GLN A 275 25.57 -23.50 -26.46
CA GLN A 275 26.69 -23.69 -27.38
C GLN A 275 26.39 -23.09 -28.76
N ARG A 276 25.26 -23.44 -29.36
CA ARG A 276 24.86 -22.92 -30.68
C ARG A 276 24.71 -21.40 -30.70
N SER A 277 24.11 -20.82 -29.67
CA SER A 277 23.87 -19.37 -29.62
C SER A 277 25.16 -18.59 -29.38
N THR A 278 26.10 -19.18 -28.64
CA THR A 278 27.41 -18.61 -28.35
C THR A 278 28.36 -18.74 -29.55
N GLU A 279 28.23 -19.78 -30.37
CA GLU A 279 28.89 -19.92 -31.68
C GLU A 279 28.34 -18.92 -32.70
N ALA A 280 27.02 -18.73 -32.77
CA ALA A 280 26.41 -17.76 -33.69
C ALA A 280 26.87 -16.31 -33.44
N VAL A 281 27.09 -15.93 -32.18
CA VAL A 281 27.65 -14.61 -31.83
C VAL A 281 29.08 -14.45 -32.36
N GLU A 282 29.90 -15.51 -32.31
CA GLU A 282 31.26 -15.49 -32.85
C GLU A 282 31.24 -15.30 -34.37
N GLU A 283 30.35 -15.98 -35.08
CA GLU A 283 30.19 -15.79 -36.53
C GLU A 283 29.76 -14.35 -36.89
N GLU A 284 28.89 -13.74 -36.08
CA GLU A 284 28.42 -12.37 -36.30
C GLU A 284 29.51 -11.33 -36.00
N ASP A 285 30.26 -11.50 -34.91
CA ASP A 285 31.38 -10.62 -34.57
C ASP A 285 32.48 -10.69 -35.64
N VAL A 286 32.84 -11.90 -36.11
CA VAL A 286 33.80 -12.09 -37.21
C VAL A 286 33.31 -11.41 -38.50
N LYS A 287 32.02 -11.48 -38.82
CA LYS A 287 31.43 -10.77 -39.97
C LYS A 287 31.54 -9.25 -39.81
N LYS A 288 31.16 -8.69 -38.65
CA LYS A 288 31.25 -7.25 -38.38
C LYS A 288 32.68 -6.74 -38.45
N ASP A 289 33.62 -7.47 -37.87
CA ASP A 289 35.04 -7.12 -37.92
C ASP A 289 35.53 -7.14 -39.37
N SER A 290 35.14 -8.14 -40.16
CA SER A 290 35.48 -8.19 -41.60
C SER A 290 34.86 -7.04 -42.41
N GLU A 291 33.62 -6.64 -42.12
CA GLU A 291 32.96 -5.51 -42.77
C GLU A 291 33.57 -4.16 -42.36
N GLN A 292 33.96 -4.01 -41.10
CA GLN A 292 34.66 -2.82 -40.62
C GLN A 292 36.06 -2.72 -41.20
N LEU A 293 36.78 -3.83 -41.30
CA LEU A 293 38.08 -3.90 -41.96
C LEU A 293 37.94 -3.55 -43.45
N ALA A 294 36.94 -4.12 -44.14
CA ALA A 294 36.66 -3.80 -45.54
C ALA A 294 36.26 -2.33 -45.75
N LYS A 295 35.51 -1.73 -44.82
CA LYS A 295 35.19 -0.28 -44.85
C LYS A 295 36.39 0.60 -44.53
N ALA A 296 37.28 0.17 -43.64
CA ALA A 296 38.52 0.89 -43.33
C ALA A 296 39.51 0.83 -44.49
N GLU A 297 39.59 -0.31 -45.18
CA GLU A 297 40.39 -0.50 -46.40
C GLU A 297 39.79 0.29 -47.58
N ALA A 298 38.47 0.25 -47.79
CA ALA A 298 37.80 1.04 -48.82
C ALA A 298 37.83 2.56 -48.54
N GLY A 299 37.86 2.95 -47.26
CA GLY A 299 38.00 4.35 -46.83
C GLY A 299 39.44 4.86 -46.88
N ALA A 300 40.45 3.98 -46.96
CA ALA A 300 41.85 4.36 -47.12
C ALA A 300 42.19 4.80 -48.57
N ASP A 301 41.38 4.40 -49.56
CA ASP A 301 41.55 4.78 -50.98
C ASP A 301 40.80 6.07 -51.38
N VAL A 302 40.05 6.70 -50.46
CA VAL A 302 39.30 7.94 -50.72
C VAL A 302 39.63 9.00 -49.67
N VAL A 303 40.76 9.68 -49.85
CA VAL A 303 41.05 10.94 -49.16
C VAL A 303 40.91 12.10 -50.15
N MET A 304 39.70 12.64 -50.26
CA MET A 304 39.37 14.08 -50.40
C MET A 304 37.92 14.24 -50.88
N GLU A 305 37.00 14.52 -49.95
CA GLU A 305 36.14 15.71 -50.00
C GLU A 305 35.38 15.81 -48.66
N VAL A 306 35.76 16.79 -47.83
CA VAL A 306 34.97 17.15 -46.65
C VAL A 306 33.83 18.05 -47.12
N SER A 307 32.61 17.51 -47.14
CA SER A 307 31.39 18.33 -47.20
C SER A 307 30.67 18.23 -45.87
N LEU A 308 30.55 19.38 -45.21
CA LEU A 308 29.75 19.60 -44.00
C LEU A 308 28.27 19.46 -44.37
N GLY A 309 27.74 18.25 -44.27
CA GLY A 309 26.29 17.98 -44.33
C GLY A 309 25.68 18.11 -42.93
N GLU A 310 24.81 19.09 -42.75
CA GLU A 310 23.99 19.25 -41.54
C GLU A 310 23.26 17.94 -41.19
N ALA A 311 23.48 17.45 -39.97
CA ALA A 311 22.65 16.42 -39.40
C ALA A 311 21.25 16.99 -39.15
N SER A 312 20.29 16.62 -40.00
CA SER A 312 18.88 16.87 -39.78
C SER A 312 18.47 16.23 -38.45
N LYS A 313 17.91 17.06 -37.57
CA LYS A 313 17.27 16.63 -36.32
C LYS A 313 16.16 15.64 -36.67
N PRO A 314 16.02 14.50 -35.96
CA PRO A 314 14.78 13.75 -36.04
C PRO A 314 13.68 14.64 -35.44
N GLU A 315 12.68 14.96 -36.26
CA GLU A 315 11.49 15.70 -35.84
C GLU A 315 10.83 14.98 -34.66
N ALA A 316 10.65 15.72 -33.57
CA ALA A 316 9.87 15.28 -32.43
C ALA A 316 8.39 15.27 -32.83
N GLU A 317 7.90 14.14 -33.33
CA GLU A 317 6.47 13.94 -33.51
C GLU A 317 5.77 13.91 -32.14
N THR A 318 4.92 14.90 -31.93
CA THR A 318 4.00 15.03 -30.80
C THR A 318 2.87 14.03 -30.98
N HIS A 319 2.96 12.88 -30.29
CA HIS A 319 1.96 11.82 -30.42
C HIS A 319 0.90 11.87 -29.32
N ASN A 320 -0.31 12.27 -29.71
CA ASN A 320 -1.53 12.15 -28.91
C ASN A 320 -1.76 10.69 -28.47
N ALA A 321 -2.09 10.54 -27.19
CA ALA A 321 -2.24 9.27 -26.50
C ALA A 321 -3.51 8.51 -26.94
N SER A 322 -3.33 7.37 -27.62
CA SER A 322 -4.36 6.33 -27.71
C SER A 322 -3.82 5.04 -27.09
N TRP A 323 -4.53 4.54 -26.09
CA TRP A 323 -4.26 3.31 -25.33
C TRP A 323 -4.59 2.08 -26.19
N THR A 324 -3.72 1.71 -27.13
CA THR A 324 -3.84 0.44 -27.86
C THR A 324 -2.59 -0.41 -27.62
N GLY A 325 -2.78 -1.63 -27.10
CA GLY A 325 -1.73 -2.50 -26.54
C GLY A 325 -0.56 -2.89 -27.48
N GLY A 326 -0.64 -2.57 -28.77
CA GLY A 326 0.49 -2.74 -29.71
C GLY A 326 1.68 -1.82 -29.37
N ARG A 327 1.41 -0.59 -28.91
CA ARG A 327 2.48 0.39 -28.61
C ARG A 327 3.29 0.09 -27.34
N PHE A 328 2.85 -0.79 -26.44
CA PHE A 328 3.62 -1.15 -25.24
C PHE A 328 4.85 -1.99 -25.62
N PHE A 329 4.66 -2.97 -26.50
CA PHE A 329 5.69 -3.96 -26.79
C PHE A 329 6.68 -3.54 -27.90
N ASP A 330 6.36 -2.49 -28.65
CA ASP A 330 7.20 -1.98 -29.75
C ASP A 330 8.11 -0.82 -29.32
N GLN A 331 8.22 -0.56 -28.01
CA GLN A 331 9.05 0.51 -27.48
C GLN A 331 10.52 0.10 -27.42
N ASP A 332 11.38 0.91 -28.05
CA ASP A 332 12.82 0.85 -27.79
C ASP A 332 13.16 1.67 -26.53
N LEU A 333 13.12 0.99 -25.38
CA LEU A 333 13.44 1.59 -24.09
C LEU A 333 14.89 2.10 -24.02
N HIS A 334 15.82 1.48 -24.75
CA HIS A 334 17.21 1.93 -24.81
C HIS A 334 17.34 3.22 -25.59
N ALA A 335 16.75 3.31 -26.79
CA ALA A 335 16.78 4.54 -27.57
C ALA A 335 16.15 5.71 -26.80
N GLN A 336 14.99 5.49 -26.17
CA GLN A 336 14.35 6.49 -25.33
C GLN A 336 15.24 6.93 -24.15
N ALA A 337 15.83 5.98 -23.42
CA ALA A 337 16.68 6.30 -22.28
C ALA A 337 17.95 7.09 -22.67
N MET A 338 18.53 6.79 -23.83
CA MET A 338 19.71 7.50 -24.36
C MET A 338 19.36 8.91 -24.86
N ALA A 339 18.15 9.12 -25.37
CA ALA A 339 17.68 10.44 -25.80
C ALA A 339 17.39 11.38 -24.61
N GLU A 340 16.99 10.83 -23.46
CA GLU A 340 16.53 11.61 -22.31
C GLU A 340 17.66 12.14 -21.40
N GLY A 341 18.96 11.87 -21.64
CA GLY A 341 20.03 12.44 -20.82
C GLY A 341 21.48 12.13 -21.19
N GLY A 342 22.37 13.12 -21.00
CA GLY A 342 23.82 13.01 -21.25
C GLY A 342 24.54 12.06 -20.29
N ASP A 343 24.27 12.17 -18.98
CA ASP A 343 24.92 11.36 -17.93
C ASP A 343 24.72 9.84 -18.15
N THR A 344 23.55 9.44 -18.65
CA THR A 344 23.25 8.03 -18.95
C THR A 344 24.12 7.51 -20.08
N LYS A 345 24.30 8.30 -21.14
CA LYS A 345 25.12 7.90 -22.30
C LYS A 345 26.59 7.80 -21.92
N GLU A 346 27.12 8.82 -21.23
CA GLU A 346 28.51 8.82 -20.74
C GLU A 346 28.81 7.58 -19.88
N MET A 347 27.93 7.26 -18.92
CA MET A 347 28.06 6.08 -18.06
C MET A 347 28.05 4.76 -18.86
N HIS A 348 27.25 4.65 -19.93
CA HIS A 348 27.22 3.45 -20.77
C HIS A 348 28.46 3.31 -21.65
N ASP A 349 28.99 4.42 -22.14
CA ASP A 349 30.19 4.46 -22.99
C ASP A 349 31.46 4.17 -22.17
N ASP A 350 31.51 4.63 -20.91
CA ASP A 350 32.64 4.45 -19.99
C ASP A 350 32.74 3.02 -19.40
N ALA A 351 31.65 2.27 -19.37
CA ALA A 351 31.59 0.95 -18.73
C ALA A 351 32.53 -0.08 -19.40
N GLU A 352 33.17 -0.95 -18.60
CA GLU A 352 34.06 -1.98 -19.13
C GLU A 352 33.28 -2.96 -20.03
N LYS A 353 33.77 -3.14 -21.26
CA LYS A 353 33.20 -4.06 -22.25
C LYS A 353 33.86 -5.42 -22.12
N PHE A 354 33.04 -6.46 -21.93
CA PHE A 354 33.47 -7.85 -21.85
C PHE A 354 33.20 -8.60 -23.15
N PRO A 355 33.85 -9.75 -23.42
CA PRO A 355 33.63 -10.51 -24.64
C PRO A 355 32.14 -10.89 -24.81
N ALA A 356 31.56 -10.56 -25.97
CA ALA A 356 30.14 -10.75 -26.25
C ALA A 356 29.71 -12.22 -26.09
N LYS A 357 30.57 -13.15 -26.51
CA LYS A 357 30.40 -14.60 -26.35
C LYS A 357 30.23 -15.02 -24.88
N THR A 358 31.02 -14.43 -23.97
CA THR A 358 30.92 -14.70 -22.52
C THR A 358 29.67 -14.06 -21.93
N GLU A 359 29.33 -12.82 -22.31
CA GLU A 359 28.09 -12.17 -21.85
C GLU A 359 26.83 -12.91 -22.35
N LYS A 360 26.87 -13.49 -23.56
CA LYS A 360 25.78 -14.32 -24.06
C LYS A 360 25.56 -15.55 -23.18
N LEU A 361 26.63 -16.18 -22.68
CA LEU A 361 26.52 -17.27 -21.72
C LEU A 361 25.83 -16.82 -20.42
N PHE A 362 26.22 -15.66 -19.89
CA PHE A 362 25.58 -15.08 -18.69
C PHE A 362 24.12 -14.71 -18.90
N SER A 363 23.68 -14.41 -20.14
CA SER A 363 22.27 -14.12 -20.42
C SER A 363 21.34 -15.28 -20.05
N TYR A 364 21.79 -16.53 -20.20
CA TYR A 364 21.00 -17.70 -19.79
C TYR A 364 20.92 -17.83 -18.27
N LEU A 365 22.02 -17.58 -17.56
CA LEU A 365 22.02 -17.56 -16.09
C LEU A 365 21.09 -16.48 -15.58
N GLN A 366 21.16 -15.29 -16.18
CA GLN A 366 20.34 -14.13 -15.83
C GLN A 366 18.84 -14.41 -16.01
N VAL A 367 18.44 -15.01 -17.14
CA VAL A 367 17.02 -15.33 -17.37
C VAL A 367 16.48 -16.30 -16.31
N VAL A 368 17.29 -17.29 -15.92
CA VAL A 368 16.93 -18.25 -14.87
C VAL A 368 16.84 -17.57 -13.51
N SER A 369 17.83 -16.74 -13.14
CA SER A 369 17.79 -16.00 -11.87
C SER A 369 16.62 -15.01 -11.82
N ALA A 370 16.33 -14.28 -12.89
CA ALA A 370 15.21 -13.34 -12.96
C ALA A 370 13.85 -14.05 -12.84
N ALA A 371 13.68 -15.22 -13.47
CA ALA A 371 12.45 -16.01 -13.36
C ALA A 371 12.21 -16.49 -11.92
N PHE A 372 13.26 -16.95 -11.23
CA PHE A 372 13.15 -17.37 -9.83
C PHE A 372 12.96 -16.20 -8.86
N ASP A 373 13.65 -15.09 -9.10
CA ASP A 373 13.49 -13.88 -8.29
C ASP A 373 12.06 -13.32 -8.44
N SER A 374 11.48 -13.36 -9.64
CA SER A 374 10.07 -13.03 -9.89
C SER A 374 9.09 -13.98 -9.19
N LEU A 375 9.38 -15.29 -9.18
CA LEU A 375 8.55 -16.25 -8.44
C LEU A 375 8.57 -15.98 -6.93
N ALA A 376 9.76 -15.74 -6.37
CA ALA A 376 9.91 -15.40 -4.95
C ALA A 376 9.27 -14.05 -4.62
N HIS A 377 9.37 -13.07 -5.52
CA HIS A 377 8.72 -11.78 -5.39
C HIS A 377 7.18 -11.93 -5.35
N GLY A 378 6.59 -12.66 -6.30
CA GLY A 378 5.13 -12.88 -6.32
C GLY A 378 4.62 -13.59 -5.07
N ALA A 379 5.42 -14.46 -4.47
CA ALA A 379 5.10 -15.08 -3.19
C ALA A 379 5.19 -14.10 -1.99
N ASN A 380 6.14 -13.17 -1.98
CA ASN A 380 6.34 -12.25 -0.86
C ASN A 380 5.41 -11.03 -0.94
N ASP A 381 5.34 -10.40 -2.11
CA ASP A 381 4.78 -9.04 -2.22
C ASP A 381 3.27 -9.07 -2.45
N VAL A 382 2.70 -10.21 -2.87
CA VAL A 382 1.24 -10.36 -2.94
C VAL A 382 0.56 -10.18 -1.58
N ALA A 383 1.27 -10.48 -0.48
CA ALA A 383 0.80 -10.26 0.89
C ALA A 383 0.46 -8.79 1.17
N ASN A 384 1.11 -7.85 0.48
CA ASN A 384 0.88 -6.40 0.65
C ASN A 384 -0.51 -5.97 0.16
N SER A 385 -1.13 -6.72 -0.76
CA SER A 385 -2.51 -6.52 -1.20
C SER A 385 -3.46 -7.52 -0.53
N VAL A 386 -3.09 -8.80 -0.54
CA VAL A 386 -3.94 -9.90 -0.07
C VAL A 386 -4.11 -9.91 1.44
N GLY A 387 -3.14 -9.40 2.22
CA GLY A 387 -3.26 -9.32 3.68
C GLY A 387 -4.40 -8.43 4.16
N PRO A 388 -4.41 -7.14 3.79
CA PRO A 388 -5.54 -6.27 4.10
C PRO A 388 -6.87 -6.77 3.51
N LEU A 389 -6.86 -7.32 2.29
CA LEU A 389 -8.06 -7.86 1.67
C LEU A 389 -8.60 -9.10 2.41
N ALA A 390 -7.73 -10.01 2.84
CA ALA A 390 -8.10 -11.15 3.66
C ALA A 390 -8.67 -10.72 5.02
N ALA A 391 -8.14 -9.64 5.62
CA ALA A 391 -8.74 -9.06 6.82
C ALA A 391 -10.16 -8.55 6.56
N ILE A 392 -10.40 -7.85 5.43
CA ILE A 392 -11.73 -7.38 5.04
C ILE A 392 -12.71 -8.54 4.86
N VAL A 393 -12.29 -9.59 4.14
CA VAL A 393 -13.10 -10.79 3.88
C VAL A 393 -13.39 -11.55 5.17
N GLY A 394 -12.37 -11.78 6.01
CA GLY A 394 -12.52 -12.48 7.28
C GLY A 394 -13.49 -11.77 8.22
N ILE A 395 -13.33 -10.45 8.40
CA ILE A 395 -14.24 -9.65 9.21
C ILE A 395 -15.67 -9.68 8.64
N HIS A 396 -15.83 -9.60 7.32
CA HIS A 396 -17.17 -9.69 6.70
C HIS A 396 -17.84 -11.04 6.94
N GLN A 397 -17.08 -12.14 7.00
CA GLN A 397 -17.62 -13.48 7.21
C GLN A 397 -17.96 -13.77 8.67
N THR A 398 -17.15 -13.28 9.62
CA THR A 398 -17.29 -13.64 11.05
C THR A 398 -17.89 -12.54 11.91
N ALA A 399 -17.97 -11.31 11.39
CA ALA A 399 -18.24 -10.08 12.15
C ALA A 399 -17.30 -9.88 13.35
N LYS A 400 -16.11 -10.51 13.33
CA LYS A 400 -15.13 -10.50 14.42
C LYS A 400 -13.73 -10.23 13.89
N VAL A 401 -12.90 -9.64 14.74
CA VAL A 401 -11.47 -9.45 14.47
C VAL A 401 -10.70 -10.65 15.02
N ASP A 402 -10.28 -11.55 14.12
CA ASP A 402 -9.49 -12.73 14.44
C ASP A 402 -8.02 -12.57 14.06
N SER A 403 -7.14 -13.00 14.98
CA SER A 403 -5.69 -12.94 14.82
C SER A 403 -5.13 -13.87 13.75
N LYS A 404 -5.94 -14.82 13.26
CA LYS A 404 -5.67 -15.62 12.05
C LYS A 404 -6.90 -15.65 11.17
N VAL A 405 -6.72 -15.40 9.88
CA VAL A 405 -7.76 -15.58 8.86
C VAL A 405 -7.16 -16.41 7.75
N GLU A 406 -7.82 -17.52 7.42
CA GLU A 406 -7.44 -18.33 6.27
C GLU A 406 -7.60 -17.50 4.99
N VAL A 407 -6.58 -17.53 4.14
CA VAL A 407 -6.58 -16.79 2.87
C VAL A 407 -7.15 -17.70 1.79
N PRO A 408 -8.37 -17.43 1.28
CA PRO A 408 -8.94 -18.21 0.20
C PRO A 408 -8.11 -18.07 -1.08
N ILE A 409 -7.98 -19.16 -1.84
CA ILE A 409 -7.19 -19.20 -3.08
C ILE A 409 -7.65 -18.15 -4.10
N TRP A 410 -8.94 -17.83 -4.16
CA TRP A 410 -9.46 -16.83 -5.09
C TRP A 410 -8.88 -15.42 -4.84
N ILE A 411 -8.53 -15.08 -3.60
CA ILE A 411 -7.89 -13.79 -3.27
C ILE A 411 -6.46 -13.77 -3.81
N LEU A 412 -5.73 -14.89 -3.71
CA LEU A 412 -4.40 -15.04 -4.30
C LEU A 412 -4.47 -14.96 -5.83
N VAL A 413 -5.44 -15.61 -6.46
CA VAL A 413 -5.64 -15.53 -7.92
C VAL A 413 -5.89 -14.07 -8.35
N LEU A 414 -6.72 -13.33 -7.60
CA LEU A 414 -6.97 -11.92 -7.84
C LEU A 414 -5.71 -11.06 -7.68
N GLY A 415 -4.91 -11.33 -6.65
CA GLY A 415 -3.61 -10.68 -6.44
C GLY A 415 -2.65 -10.93 -7.61
N GLY A 416 -2.45 -12.19 -8.00
CA GLY A 416 -1.59 -12.55 -9.13
C GLY A 416 -2.04 -11.95 -10.47
N ALA A 417 -3.37 -11.91 -10.71
CA ALA A 417 -3.93 -11.29 -11.90
C ALA A 417 -3.69 -9.77 -11.92
N GLY A 418 -3.90 -9.09 -10.79
CA GLY A 418 -3.62 -7.66 -10.63
C GLY A 418 -2.15 -7.35 -10.91
N ILE A 419 -1.23 -8.08 -10.27
CA ILE A 419 0.22 -7.95 -10.49
C ILE A 419 0.59 -8.09 -11.97
N SER A 420 0.04 -9.11 -12.65
CA SER A 420 0.33 -9.33 -14.07
C SER A 420 -0.16 -8.19 -14.96
N ILE A 421 -1.37 -7.67 -14.71
CA ILE A 421 -1.95 -6.55 -15.48
C ILE A 421 -1.20 -5.23 -15.18
N GLY A 422 -0.74 -5.03 -13.95
CA GLY A 422 0.10 -3.90 -13.57
C GLY A 422 1.38 -3.81 -14.39
N LEU A 423 2.09 -4.93 -14.49
CA LEU A 423 3.32 -5.02 -15.27
C LEU A 423 3.07 -4.71 -16.75
N LEU A 424 2.00 -5.28 -17.33
CA LEU A 424 1.59 -5.08 -18.72
C LEU A 424 1.23 -3.63 -19.06
N THR A 425 0.89 -2.80 -18.07
CA THR A 425 0.37 -1.44 -18.32
C THR A 425 1.41 -0.35 -18.06
N TYR A 426 2.09 -0.35 -16.91
CA TYR A 426 3.03 0.72 -16.53
C TYR A 426 4.46 0.24 -16.22
N GLY A 427 4.72 -1.07 -16.22
CA GLY A 427 6.02 -1.62 -15.82
C GLY A 427 7.21 -1.13 -16.66
N TYR A 428 6.98 -0.77 -17.93
CA TYR A 428 8.02 -0.31 -18.85
C TYR A 428 8.75 0.97 -18.38
N ASN A 429 8.06 1.87 -17.66
CA ASN A 429 8.67 3.11 -17.16
C ASN A 429 9.73 2.82 -16.09
N VAL A 430 9.42 1.88 -15.20
CA VAL A 430 10.30 1.51 -14.09
C VAL A 430 11.46 0.64 -14.60
N ILE A 431 11.17 -0.29 -15.53
CA ILE A 431 12.20 -1.05 -16.27
C ILE A 431 13.21 -0.10 -16.92
N LYS A 432 12.74 0.97 -17.59
CA LYS A 432 13.62 1.97 -18.22
C LYS A 432 14.51 2.67 -17.19
N SER A 433 13.96 3.07 -16.04
CA SER A 433 14.68 3.81 -15.01
C SER A 433 15.79 2.97 -14.33
N ILE A 434 15.50 1.75 -13.87
CA ILE A 434 16.51 0.92 -13.21
C ILE A 434 17.40 0.21 -14.23
N GLY A 435 16.79 -0.36 -15.28
CA GLY A 435 17.47 -1.24 -16.21
C GLY A 435 18.49 -0.55 -17.10
N ILE A 436 18.31 0.76 -17.32
CA ILE A 436 19.08 1.51 -18.32
C ILE A 436 19.66 2.80 -17.74
N LYS A 437 18.87 3.59 -17.01
CA LYS A 437 19.31 4.93 -16.56
C LYS A 437 20.19 4.92 -15.32
N LEU A 438 20.02 3.95 -14.42
CA LEU A 438 20.71 3.94 -13.12
C LEU A 438 22.17 3.49 -13.24
N THR A 439 22.42 2.34 -13.88
CA THR A 439 23.76 1.80 -14.16
C THR A 439 23.81 1.12 -15.52
N LYS A 440 25.02 0.89 -16.06
CA LYS A 440 25.18 0.02 -17.22
C LYS A 440 24.94 -1.44 -16.81
N ILE A 441 23.87 -2.04 -17.32
CA ILE A 441 23.59 -3.46 -17.09
C ILE A 441 24.00 -4.30 -18.30
N THR A 442 24.87 -5.28 -18.07
CA THR A 442 25.16 -6.42 -18.97
C THR A 442 24.69 -7.70 -18.31
N PRO A 443 24.56 -8.83 -19.02
CA PRO A 443 24.08 -10.06 -18.40
C PRO A 443 24.84 -10.51 -17.15
N SER A 444 26.16 -10.42 -17.14
CA SER A 444 26.99 -10.75 -15.98
C SER A 444 26.76 -9.81 -14.77
N ARG A 445 26.56 -8.52 -15.03
CA ARG A 445 26.18 -7.52 -14.02
C ARG A 445 24.79 -7.79 -13.48
N GLY A 446 23.82 -8.01 -14.37
CA GLY A 446 22.43 -8.31 -14.04
C GLY A 446 22.28 -9.56 -13.17
N PHE A 447 22.98 -10.65 -13.53
CA PHE A 447 23.07 -11.85 -12.70
C PHE A 447 23.58 -11.53 -11.29
N SER A 448 24.66 -10.76 -11.18
CA SER A 448 25.25 -10.41 -9.87
C SER A 448 24.31 -9.55 -9.01
N ILE A 449 23.57 -8.63 -9.65
CA ILE A 449 22.54 -7.79 -9.00
C ILE A 449 21.41 -8.67 -8.45
N GLU A 450 20.85 -9.55 -9.28
CA GLU A 450 19.75 -10.45 -8.91
C GLU A 450 20.15 -11.38 -7.76
N MET A 451 21.37 -11.94 -7.82
CA MET A 451 21.88 -12.79 -6.74
C MET A 451 22.08 -12.04 -5.43
N GLY A 452 22.69 -10.85 -5.47
CA GLY A 452 22.94 -10.05 -4.27
C GLY A 452 21.65 -9.56 -3.60
N SER A 453 20.67 -9.14 -4.40
CA SER A 453 19.34 -8.77 -3.92
C SER A 453 18.61 -9.97 -3.30
N SER A 454 18.54 -11.09 -4.01
CA SER A 454 17.83 -12.31 -3.58
C SER A 454 18.34 -12.84 -2.25
N ILE A 455 19.66 -12.89 -2.04
CA ILE A 455 20.27 -13.37 -0.79
C ILE A 455 19.80 -12.54 0.41
N VAL A 456 19.80 -11.21 0.29
CA VAL A 456 19.36 -10.31 1.36
C VAL A 456 17.88 -10.45 1.62
N VAL A 457 17.06 -10.52 0.55
CA VAL A 457 15.61 -10.72 0.67
C VAL A 457 15.30 -12.03 1.39
N ILE A 458 15.99 -13.12 1.08
CA ILE A 458 15.79 -14.43 1.72
C ILE A 458 16.17 -14.37 3.21
N ILE A 459 17.33 -13.78 3.53
CA ILE A 459 17.79 -13.63 4.92
C ILE A 459 16.79 -12.81 5.73
N GLY A 460 16.42 -11.62 5.25
CA GLY A 460 15.48 -10.76 5.96
C GLY A 460 14.09 -11.38 6.09
N SER A 461 13.62 -12.02 5.03
CA SER A 461 12.36 -12.76 5.07
C SER A 461 12.42 -13.86 6.14
N ASN A 462 13.49 -14.65 6.22
CA ASN A 462 13.66 -15.70 7.24
C ASN A 462 13.70 -15.15 8.67
N LEU A 463 14.27 -13.95 8.85
CA LEU A 463 14.25 -13.24 10.14
C LEU A 463 12.88 -12.60 10.46
N GLY A 464 11.90 -12.69 9.55
CA GLY A 464 10.60 -12.06 9.71
C GLY A 464 10.64 -10.54 9.61
N ILE A 465 11.74 -9.99 9.07
CA ILE A 465 11.90 -8.54 8.87
C ILE A 465 11.22 -8.19 7.54
N PRO A 466 10.24 -7.27 7.54
CA PRO A 466 9.60 -6.79 6.32
C PRO A 466 10.59 -5.91 5.53
N LEU A 467 11.41 -6.55 4.70
CA LEU A 467 12.36 -5.88 3.83
C LEU A 467 11.68 -5.37 2.56
N SER A 468 12.14 -4.23 2.07
CA SER A 468 11.82 -3.75 0.73
C SER A 468 12.69 -4.46 -0.30
N THR A 469 12.05 -5.20 -1.19
CA THR A 469 12.76 -5.86 -2.27
C THR A 469 13.29 -4.86 -3.31
N THR A 470 12.56 -3.78 -3.58
CA THR A 470 13.01 -2.66 -4.42
C THR A 470 14.29 -2.01 -3.87
N HIS A 471 14.42 -1.84 -2.55
CA HIS A 471 15.64 -1.29 -1.96
C HIS A 471 16.83 -2.25 -2.14
N CYS A 472 16.60 -3.56 -1.96
CA CYS A 472 17.64 -4.56 -2.19
C CYS A 472 18.10 -4.56 -3.65
N GLN A 473 17.18 -4.46 -4.61
CA GLN A 473 17.51 -4.44 -6.03
C GLN A 473 18.28 -3.17 -6.43
N VAL A 474 17.82 -2.00 -6.00
CA VAL A 474 18.50 -0.72 -6.26
C VAL A 474 19.88 -0.69 -5.59
N GLY A 475 19.97 -1.15 -4.34
CA GLY A 475 21.24 -1.25 -3.60
C GLY A 475 22.25 -2.16 -4.28
N ALA A 476 21.82 -3.36 -4.69
CA ALA A 476 22.61 -4.29 -5.50
C ALA A 476 23.07 -3.65 -6.82
N THR A 477 22.17 -2.95 -7.51
CA THR A 477 22.46 -2.25 -8.78
C THR A 477 23.53 -1.17 -8.60
N VAL A 478 23.40 -0.34 -7.56
CA VAL A 478 24.39 0.70 -7.22
C VAL A 478 25.72 0.07 -6.82
N GLY A 479 25.73 -1.00 -6.02
CA GLY A 479 26.94 -1.70 -5.61
C GLY A 479 27.73 -2.25 -6.81
N VAL A 480 27.05 -2.84 -7.79
CA VAL A 480 27.69 -3.30 -9.04
C VAL A 480 28.16 -2.12 -9.90
N GLY A 481 27.37 -1.05 -10.03
CA GLY A 481 27.78 0.15 -10.76
C GLY A 481 29.00 0.84 -10.15
N MET A 482 29.13 0.86 -8.82
CA MET A 482 30.30 1.39 -8.11
C MET A 482 31.58 0.58 -8.35
N CYS A 483 31.48 -0.64 -8.86
CA CYS A 483 32.66 -1.43 -9.22
C CYS A 483 33.32 -0.96 -10.52
N GLU A 484 32.70 -0.08 -11.31
CA GLU A 484 33.28 0.47 -12.53
C GLU A 484 34.38 1.50 -12.19
N ILE A 485 35.65 1.05 -12.22
CA ILE A 485 36.83 1.89 -11.98
C ILE A 485 37.68 1.92 -13.26
N ARG A 486 37.92 3.11 -13.81
CA ARG A 486 38.98 3.33 -14.82
C ARG A 486 39.63 4.71 -14.64
N GLY A 487 40.94 4.71 -14.33
CA GLY A 487 41.77 5.92 -14.20
C GLY A 487 41.86 6.52 -12.78
N ALA A 488 42.88 7.34 -12.55
CA ALA A 488 43.22 7.90 -11.23
C ALA A 488 42.29 9.06 -10.77
N SER A 489 41.28 9.47 -11.56
CA SER A 489 40.61 10.76 -11.35
C SER A 489 39.14 10.73 -10.92
N THR A 490 38.38 9.63 -10.95
CA THR A 490 37.01 9.67 -10.39
C THR A 490 36.43 8.28 -10.09
N VAL A 491 36.18 8.00 -8.81
CA VAL A 491 35.78 6.68 -8.26
C VAL A 491 34.26 6.38 -8.39
N TRP A 492 33.46 7.19 -9.11
CA TRP A 492 32.00 7.17 -8.93
C TRP A 492 31.15 7.32 -10.21
N LYS A 493 31.73 7.10 -11.40
CA LYS A 493 31.03 7.35 -12.68
C LYS A 493 30.09 6.23 -13.14
N GLY A 494 30.20 5.01 -12.60
CA GLY A 494 29.36 3.88 -13.00
C GLY A 494 27.90 3.93 -12.51
N VAL A 495 27.50 4.99 -11.81
CA VAL A 495 26.15 5.19 -11.28
C VAL A 495 25.66 6.59 -11.64
N ASN A 496 24.43 6.69 -12.15
CA ASN A 496 23.77 7.96 -12.35
C ASN A 496 23.23 8.52 -11.01
N TRP A 497 24.02 9.37 -10.35
CA TRP A 497 23.69 9.93 -9.05
C TRP A 497 22.46 10.84 -9.03
N ARG A 498 22.10 11.47 -10.16
CA ARG A 498 20.86 12.26 -10.26
C ARG A 498 19.63 11.36 -10.15
N ILE A 499 19.65 10.23 -10.85
CA ILE A 499 18.58 9.22 -10.74
C ILE A 499 18.57 8.61 -9.35
N MET A 500 19.74 8.25 -8.79
CA MET A 500 19.81 7.69 -7.44
C MET A 500 19.28 8.66 -6.37
N ALA A 501 19.59 9.95 -6.47
CA ALA A 501 19.07 10.97 -5.57
C ALA A 501 17.54 11.10 -5.68
N LYS A 502 16.99 11.08 -6.91
CA LYS A 502 15.54 11.04 -7.14
C LYS A 502 14.91 9.82 -6.45
N VAL A 503 15.51 8.65 -6.60
CA VAL A 503 15.03 7.39 -5.99
C VAL A 503 15.05 7.50 -4.45
N ALA A 504 16.14 7.97 -3.86
CA ALA A 504 16.27 8.13 -2.40
C ALA A 504 15.21 9.10 -1.83
N VAL A 505 14.94 10.22 -2.51
CA VAL A 505 13.86 11.15 -2.11
C VAL A 505 12.50 10.45 -2.17
N MET A 506 12.22 9.69 -3.24
CA MET A 506 10.95 8.97 -3.38
C MET A 506 10.74 7.91 -2.28
N TRP A 507 11.82 7.28 -1.79
CA TRP A 507 11.74 6.33 -0.67
C TRP A 507 11.28 6.98 0.62
N VAL A 508 11.84 8.13 0.99
CA VAL A 508 11.42 8.89 2.18
C VAL A 508 9.97 9.37 2.04
N MET A 509 9.64 9.90 0.86
CA MET A 509 8.30 10.40 0.56
C MET A 509 7.23 9.30 0.58
N THR A 510 7.61 8.04 0.33
CA THR A 510 6.67 6.92 0.25
C THR A 510 5.86 6.74 1.54
N LEU A 511 6.51 6.68 2.71
CA LEU A 511 5.76 6.53 3.97
C LEU A 511 4.84 7.71 4.24
N VAL A 512 5.34 8.93 4.01
CA VAL A 512 4.61 10.16 4.33
C VAL A 512 3.38 10.29 3.44
N PHE A 513 3.54 10.14 2.12
CA PHE A 513 2.43 10.29 1.18
C PHE A 513 1.46 9.13 1.26
N ALA A 514 1.93 7.89 1.39
CA ALA A 514 1.03 6.75 1.56
C ALA A 514 0.21 6.86 2.87
N ALA A 515 0.81 7.37 3.95
CA ALA A 515 0.10 7.66 5.20
C ALA A 515 -0.95 8.75 5.02
N ILE A 516 -0.60 9.88 4.38
CA ILE A 516 -1.53 11.01 4.14
C ILE A 516 -2.67 10.58 3.23
N CYS A 517 -2.38 9.84 2.14
CA CYS A 517 -3.41 9.35 1.23
C CYS A 517 -4.38 8.41 1.95
N ALA A 518 -3.88 7.43 2.70
CA ALA A 518 -4.73 6.48 3.41
C ALA A 518 -5.51 7.13 4.56
N SER A 519 -4.90 8.03 5.34
CA SER A 519 -5.58 8.74 6.42
C SER A 519 -6.68 9.67 5.88
N SER A 520 -6.44 10.33 4.74
CA SER A 520 -7.44 11.16 4.07
C SER A 520 -8.60 10.33 3.54
N VAL A 521 -8.32 9.21 2.86
CA VAL A 521 -9.35 8.27 2.39
C VAL A 521 -10.14 7.72 3.57
N PHE A 522 -9.47 7.30 4.64
CA PHE A 522 -10.12 6.80 5.85
C PHE A 522 -11.03 7.86 6.49
N GLY A 523 -10.53 9.08 6.67
CA GLY A 523 -11.32 10.18 7.23
C GLY A 523 -12.54 10.53 6.38
N ILE A 524 -12.40 10.55 5.05
CA ILE A 524 -13.52 10.76 4.11
C ILE A 524 -14.54 9.62 4.24
N LEU A 525 -14.06 8.37 4.24
CA LEU A 525 -14.94 7.21 4.36
C LEU A 525 -15.67 7.18 5.69
N VAL A 526 -15.02 7.53 6.81
CA VAL A 526 -15.67 7.66 8.12
C VAL A 526 -16.70 8.79 8.10
N ALA A 527 -16.39 9.93 7.49
CA ALA A 527 -17.31 11.06 7.41
C ALA A 527 -18.54 10.78 6.54
N ILE A 528 -18.39 10.01 5.46
CA ILE A 528 -19.50 9.52 4.64
C ILE A 528 -20.26 8.42 5.38
N TYR A 529 -19.53 7.54 6.07
CA TYR A 529 -20.10 6.37 6.70
C TYR A 529 -20.90 6.71 7.94
N GLN A 530 -20.51 7.70 8.76
CA GLN A 530 -21.32 8.25 9.85
C GLN A 530 -22.68 8.67 9.29
N PRO A 531 -23.71 7.79 9.33
CA PRO A 531 -25.04 8.28 9.08
C PRO A 531 -25.35 9.06 10.36
N GLN A 532 -26.17 10.10 10.30
CA GLN A 532 -26.67 10.68 11.54
C GLN A 532 -27.55 9.65 12.26
N ILE A 533 -26.91 8.76 13.02
CA ILE A 533 -27.50 7.81 13.95
C ILE A 533 -26.94 8.18 15.32
N GLU A 534 -27.01 9.46 15.67
CA GLU A 534 -27.20 9.73 17.08
C GLU A 534 -28.54 9.08 17.46
N PRO A 535 -28.59 8.33 18.57
CA PRO A 535 -29.83 7.75 19.04
C PRO A 535 -30.88 8.86 19.08
N MET A 536 -32.05 8.64 18.46
CA MET A 536 -33.17 9.57 18.57
C MET A 536 -33.45 9.75 20.06
N ASN A 537 -33.00 10.89 20.61
CA ASN A 537 -33.13 11.16 22.02
C ASN A 537 -34.52 11.75 22.19
N CYS A 538 -35.47 10.92 22.61
CA CYS A 538 -36.84 11.34 22.90
C CYS A 538 -36.88 12.08 24.26
N GLY A 539 -36.09 13.14 24.37
CA GLY A 539 -36.08 14.07 25.49
C GLY A 539 -37.36 14.92 25.54
N PRO A 540 -37.51 15.79 26.56
CA PRO A 540 -38.79 16.42 26.91
C PRO A 540 -39.18 17.54 25.92
N ILE A 541 -39.69 17.17 24.74
CA ILE A 541 -40.40 18.07 23.82
C ILE A 541 -41.78 18.47 24.40
N ALA A 542 -42.23 17.79 25.45
CA ALA A 542 -43.50 18.05 26.13
C ALA A 542 -43.62 19.46 26.73
N TRP A 543 -42.51 20.18 26.94
CA TRP A 543 -42.62 21.53 27.51
C TRP A 543 -43.04 22.61 26.49
N LYS A 544 -42.76 22.41 25.19
CA LYS A 544 -43.14 23.37 24.12
C LYS A 544 -44.33 22.93 23.27
N ILE A 545 -44.62 21.63 23.18
CA ILE A 545 -45.89 21.13 22.62
C ILE A 545 -46.89 21.13 23.78
N GLY A 546 -47.57 22.27 23.91
CA GLY A 546 -48.11 22.75 25.18
C GLY A 546 -49.05 21.81 25.93
N LYS A 547 -49.00 21.93 27.27
CA LYS A 547 -50.07 21.62 28.23
C LYS A 547 -50.93 20.37 27.92
N VAL A 548 -50.31 19.27 27.52
CA VAL A 548 -50.97 17.97 27.53
C VAL A 548 -50.26 17.09 28.56
N GLY A 549 -50.75 17.14 29.80
CA GLY A 549 -50.46 16.17 30.86
C GLY A 549 -49.06 16.25 31.47
N ASN A 550 -48.97 15.85 32.74
CA ASN A 550 -47.72 15.64 33.47
C ASN A 550 -46.84 14.59 32.75
N ILE A 551 -45.96 15.03 31.84
CA ILE A 551 -44.91 14.18 31.25
C ILE A 551 -43.60 14.58 31.93
N SER A 552 -43.37 13.98 33.10
CA SER A 552 -42.18 14.23 33.93
C SER A 552 -41.07 13.20 33.72
N ALA A 553 -41.20 12.28 32.75
CA ALA A 553 -40.24 11.19 32.55
C ALA A 553 -39.56 11.31 31.20
N VAL A 554 -38.23 11.14 31.21
CA VAL A 554 -37.41 10.86 30.03
C VAL A 554 -38.02 9.65 29.32
N ALA A 555 -38.48 9.83 28.09
CA ALA A 555 -39.09 8.74 27.33
C ALA A 555 -38.01 8.04 26.50
N THR A 556 -37.85 6.73 26.66
CA THR A 556 -37.03 5.93 25.75
C THR A 556 -37.81 5.57 24.48
N LYS A 557 -37.12 5.19 23.39
CA LYS A 557 -37.74 4.69 22.16
C LYS A 557 -38.75 3.57 22.44
N ASP A 558 -38.41 2.67 23.35
CA ASP A 558 -39.29 1.54 23.75
C ASP A 558 -40.53 2.02 24.51
N SER A 559 -40.39 3.03 25.37
CA SER A 559 -41.55 3.61 26.07
C SER A 559 -42.51 4.32 25.12
N GLN A 560 -42.00 4.96 24.05
CA GLN A 560 -42.83 5.60 23.03
C GLN A 560 -43.46 4.58 22.09
N LYS A 561 -42.74 3.49 21.77
CA LYS A 561 -43.29 2.36 21.02
C LYS A 561 -44.40 1.65 21.81
N ALA A 562 -44.20 1.40 23.11
CA ALA A 562 -45.24 0.86 23.99
C ALA A 562 -46.46 1.79 24.08
N ARG A 563 -46.24 3.10 24.07
CA ARG A 563 -47.32 4.10 24.00
C ARG A 563 -48.05 4.07 22.66
N PHE A 564 -47.33 4.00 21.54
CA PHE A 564 -47.94 3.84 20.23
C PHE A 564 -48.89 2.63 20.23
N ASN A 565 -48.40 1.48 20.70
CA ASN A 565 -49.20 0.26 20.81
C ASN A 565 -50.38 0.38 21.77
N SER A 566 -50.33 1.28 22.76
CA SER A 566 -51.47 1.52 23.66
C SER A 566 -52.59 2.36 23.04
N TYR A 567 -52.28 3.10 21.97
CA TYR A 567 -53.24 3.92 21.24
C TYR A 567 -53.77 3.26 19.98
N ASP A 568 -52.99 2.34 19.39
CA ASP A 568 -53.35 1.48 18.26
C ASP A 568 -54.34 0.40 18.76
N SER A 569 -55.62 0.78 18.80
CA SER A 569 -56.66 -0.05 19.41
C SER A 569 -57.14 -1.17 18.49
N ASN A 570 -56.87 -1.06 17.19
CA ASN A 570 -57.20 -2.07 16.19
C ASN A 570 -56.00 -2.97 15.81
N GLY A 571 -54.78 -2.62 16.26
CA GLY A 571 -53.56 -3.38 16.05
C GLY A 571 -53.05 -3.36 14.61
N ASP A 572 -53.43 -2.35 13.83
CA ASP A 572 -53.11 -2.27 12.40
C ASP A 572 -51.75 -1.61 12.10
N GLY A 573 -51.04 -1.17 13.15
CA GLY A 573 -49.74 -0.53 13.04
C GLY A 573 -49.81 0.95 12.65
N THR A 574 -51.00 1.56 12.66
CA THR A 574 -51.25 2.96 12.38
C THR A 574 -52.24 3.58 13.38
N LEU A 575 -52.09 4.88 13.68
CA LEU A 575 -53.06 5.62 14.49
C LEU A 575 -53.98 6.42 13.59
N ASP A 576 -55.28 6.22 13.73
CA ASP A 576 -56.29 6.99 13.00
C ASP A 576 -56.59 8.37 13.65
N ASP A 577 -57.39 9.19 12.96
CA ASP A 577 -57.79 10.52 13.43
C ASP A 577 -58.51 10.52 14.80
N GLY A 578 -59.15 9.41 15.18
CA GLY A 578 -59.83 9.22 16.46
C GLY A 578 -58.85 8.86 17.57
N GLU A 579 -57.92 7.97 17.28
CA GLU A 579 -56.85 7.52 18.19
C GLU A 579 -55.85 8.65 18.46
N LEU A 580 -55.44 9.39 17.43
CA LEU A 580 -54.56 10.56 17.56
C LEU A 580 -55.14 11.62 18.49
N LYS A 581 -56.47 11.85 18.45
CA LYS A 581 -57.13 12.79 19.36
C LYS A 581 -57.05 12.36 20.83
N LYS A 582 -57.06 11.05 21.13
CA LYS A 582 -56.93 10.52 22.50
C LYS A 582 -55.55 10.83 23.11
N VAL A 583 -54.53 10.98 22.26
CA VAL A 583 -53.16 11.36 22.65
C VAL A 583 -53.01 12.88 22.88
N GLY A 584 -54.10 13.65 22.78
CA GLY A 584 -54.06 15.12 22.88
C GLY A 584 -53.57 15.80 21.60
N TRP A 585 -53.51 15.07 20.48
CA TRP A 585 -53.15 15.63 19.18
C TRP A 585 -54.31 16.48 18.63
N ASN A 586 -54.29 17.78 18.90
CA ASN A 586 -55.32 18.69 18.42
C ASN A 586 -55.03 19.11 16.98
N LYS A 587 -55.99 18.93 16.06
CA LYS A 587 -55.86 19.30 14.62
C LYS A 587 -55.46 20.77 14.39
N ASN A 588 -55.59 21.62 15.41
CA ASN A 588 -55.24 23.05 15.37
C ASN A 588 -53.83 23.38 15.91
N LEU A 589 -53.05 22.40 16.35
CA LEU A 589 -51.62 22.62 16.65
C LEU A 589 -50.90 22.87 15.34
N LYS A 590 -50.57 24.14 15.05
CA LYS A 590 -49.34 24.72 14.46
C LYS A 590 -48.41 23.83 13.60
N GLY A 591 -48.89 22.76 12.97
CA GLY A 591 -48.12 21.87 12.11
C GLY A 591 -47.58 22.67 10.93
N ASP A 592 -48.44 23.53 10.36
CA ASP A 592 -48.07 24.43 9.28
C ASP A 592 -47.01 25.47 9.71
N LYS A 593 -47.06 25.99 10.96
CA LYS A 593 -46.06 26.95 11.46
C LYS A 593 -44.73 26.30 11.87
N LEU A 594 -44.72 25.03 12.26
CA LEU A 594 -43.48 24.29 12.53
C LEU A 594 -42.79 23.90 11.22
N VAL A 595 -43.56 23.46 10.22
CA VAL A 595 -43.05 23.09 8.89
C VAL A 595 -42.50 24.32 8.14
N GLU A 596 -43.11 25.50 8.30
CA GLU A 596 -42.60 26.75 7.74
C GLU A 596 -41.24 27.18 8.31
N LYS A 597 -40.95 26.91 9.59
CA LYS A 597 -39.74 27.39 10.26
C LYS A 597 -38.53 26.45 10.12
N PHE A 598 -38.74 25.18 9.75
CA PHE A 598 -37.71 24.13 9.80
C PHE A 598 -37.51 23.34 8.49
N GLY A 599 -38.05 23.82 7.37
CA GLY A 599 -37.57 23.47 6.03
C GLY A 599 -37.75 22.02 5.58
N ARG A 600 -38.98 21.64 5.20
CA ARG A 600 -39.31 20.87 3.98
C ARG A 600 -40.83 20.73 3.88
N ARG A 601 -41.42 21.32 2.83
CA ARG A 601 -42.86 21.19 2.51
C ARG A 601 -43.17 19.74 2.12
N ARG A 602 -43.90 19.01 2.94
CA ARG A 602 -44.86 17.99 2.47
C ARG A 602 -46.23 18.26 3.10
N ARG A 603 -47.22 18.25 2.22
CA ARG A 603 -48.62 18.68 2.41
C ARG A 603 -49.38 17.75 3.35
N ARG A 604 -50.24 18.36 4.18
CA ARG A 604 -51.32 17.78 5.01
C ARG A 604 -50.85 16.79 6.07
N THR A 605 -51.27 17.02 7.32
CA THR A 605 -51.31 15.99 8.36
C THR A 605 -51.91 14.73 7.76
N PRO A 606 -51.19 13.59 7.76
CA PRO A 606 -51.72 12.36 7.20
C PRO A 606 -52.95 11.92 8.01
N LYS A 607 -53.94 11.31 7.35
CA LYS A 607 -55.19 10.84 8.00
C LYS A 607 -54.93 9.71 9.00
N THR A 608 -53.82 9.01 8.83
CA THR A 608 -53.32 7.95 9.70
C THR A 608 -51.82 8.15 9.92
N MET A 609 -51.28 7.65 11.03
CA MET A 609 -49.90 7.89 11.43
C MET A 609 -49.22 6.57 11.77
N THR A 610 -48.19 6.19 11.03
CA THR A 610 -47.47 4.93 11.25
C THR A 610 -46.58 4.99 12.51
N GLU A 611 -46.20 3.83 13.06
CA GLU A 611 -45.27 3.75 14.21
C GLU A 611 -43.97 4.53 13.95
N LYS A 612 -43.44 4.43 12.72
CA LYS A 612 -42.21 5.10 12.31
C LYS A 612 -42.38 6.62 12.27
N ASP A 613 -43.50 7.11 11.75
CA ASP A 613 -43.81 8.54 11.72
C ASP A 613 -44.09 9.08 13.14
N PHE A 614 -44.70 8.27 14.00
CA PHE A 614 -44.90 8.57 15.42
C PHE A 614 -43.61 8.76 16.17
N LEU A 615 -42.70 7.79 16.09
CA LEU A 615 -41.39 7.91 16.70
C LEU A 615 -40.60 9.10 16.15
N HIS A 616 -40.71 9.39 14.84
CA HIS A 616 -40.04 10.54 14.23
C HIS A 616 -40.59 11.90 14.71
N PHE A 617 -41.87 11.98 15.08
CA PHE A 617 -42.47 13.19 15.63
C PHE A 617 -42.21 13.36 17.13
N THR A 618 -42.24 12.27 17.89
CA THR A 618 -42.08 12.30 19.35
C THR A 618 -40.62 12.34 19.80
N CYS A 619 -39.67 12.05 18.89
CA CYS A 619 -38.25 12.01 19.18
C CYS A 619 -37.47 12.97 18.26
N THR A 620 -36.58 13.79 18.80
CA THR A 620 -35.69 14.67 18.02
C THR A 620 -34.34 14.01 17.74
N SER A 621 -33.71 14.34 16.61
CA SER A 621 -32.26 14.14 16.45
C SER A 621 -31.51 15.18 17.28
N ASN A 622 -30.33 14.82 17.79
CA ASN A 622 -29.52 15.68 18.63
C ASN A 622 -29.01 16.95 17.91
N ASP A 623 -28.90 16.95 16.58
CA ASP A 623 -28.67 18.16 15.76
C ASP A 623 -29.66 19.31 16.05
N LYS A 624 -30.90 18.99 16.45
CA LYS A 624 -31.90 20.02 16.83
C LYS A 624 -31.68 20.57 18.23
N LEU A 625 -30.97 19.84 19.11
CA LEU A 625 -30.65 20.27 20.47
C LEU A 625 -29.43 21.21 20.49
N GLU A 626 -28.42 21.00 19.65
CA GLU A 626 -27.24 21.87 19.57
C GLU A 626 -27.61 23.33 19.21
N HIS A 627 -28.60 23.52 18.34
CA HIS A 627 -29.10 24.85 18.00
C HIS A 627 -29.89 25.54 19.13
N LEU A 628 -30.30 24.80 20.17
CA LEU A 628 -31.04 25.31 21.32
C LEU A 628 -30.16 25.57 22.55
N LEU A 629 -29.00 24.91 22.66
CA LEU A 629 -28.14 24.94 23.86
C LEU A 629 -27.15 26.12 23.90
N TYR A 630 -26.92 26.83 22.80
CA TYR A 630 -26.15 28.07 22.84
C TYR A 630 -27.02 29.27 23.21
N LYS A 631 -27.09 29.55 24.52
CA LYS A 631 -27.03 30.89 25.13
C LYS A 631 -27.05 30.76 26.67
N ASN A 632 -25.86 30.79 27.27
CA ASN A 632 -25.52 31.07 28.68
C ASN A 632 -25.31 29.84 29.61
N CYS A 633 -24.07 29.68 30.07
CA CYS A 633 -23.74 28.94 31.30
C CYS A 633 -23.96 29.87 32.51
N GLU A 634 -24.69 29.43 33.53
CA GLU A 634 -24.82 30.13 34.82
C GLU A 634 -24.51 29.19 36.00
N PRO A 635 -23.80 29.66 37.04
CA PRO A 635 -23.50 28.90 38.25
C PRO A 635 -24.75 28.74 39.15
N VAL A 636 -24.78 27.70 39.98
CA VAL A 636 -25.82 27.50 41.01
C VAL A 636 -25.41 28.22 42.29
N CYS A 637 -26.22 29.20 42.72
CA CYS A 637 -25.97 30.00 43.92
C CYS A 637 -26.92 29.61 45.06
N LEU A 638 -26.51 29.82 46.33
CA LEU A 638 -27.37 29.66 47.50
C LEU A 638 -28.67 30.46 47.34
N ASP A 639 -29.78 29.92 47.84
CA ASP A 639 -31.10 30.57 47.75
C ASP A 639 -31.04 32.03 48.23
N GLY A 640 -31.47 32.93 47.34
CA GLY A 640 -31.45 34.39 47.57
C GLY A 640 -30.24 35.14 46.99
N PHE A 641 -29.24 34.46 46.42
CA PHE A 641 -28.08 35.09 45.78
C PHE A 641 -28.02 34.83 44.26
N ARG A 642 -27.58 35.82 43.47
CA ARG A 642 -27.37 35.70 42.01
C ARG A 642 -25.93 36.02 41.65
N ALA A 643 -25.38 35.30 40.68
CA ALA A 643 -24.02 35.54 40.20
C ALA A 643 -23.92 36.86 39.44
N ASN A 644 -22.83 37.59 39.68
CA ASN A 644 -22.41 38.70 38.86
C ASN A 644 -21.53 38.21 37.69
N LYS A 645 -21.11 39.12 36.81
CA LYS A 645 -20.29 38.80 35.62
C LYS A 645 -18.90 38.21 35.95
N GLU A 646 -18.49 38.21 37.22
CA GLU A 646 -17.23 37.66 37.71
C GLU A 646 -17.43 36.37 38.55
N LEU A 647 -18.59 35.70 38.44
CA LEU A 647 -18.89 34.41 39.10
C LEU A 647 -18.80 34.43 40.65
N SER A 648 -18.84 35.58 41.30
CA SER A 648 -18.77 35.67 42.77
C SER A 648 -20.15 35.40 43.40
N CYS A 649 -20.40 34.15 43.77
CA CYS A 649 -21.52 33.75 44.63
C CYS A 649 -21.03 33.36 46.03
N LYS A 650 -21.87 33.58 47.06
CA LYS A 650 -21.59 33.08 48.41
C LYS A 650 -21.72 31.56 48.37
N ILE A 651 -20.61 30.85 48.57
CA ILE A 651 -20.56 29.40 48.50
C ILE A 651 -21.09 28.80 49.81
N ASN A 652 -21.87 27.72 49.74
CA ASN A 652 -22.34 27.01 50.92
C ASN A 652 -21.16 26.36 51.66
N PRO A 653 -20.85 26.75 52.92
CA PRO A 653 -19.71 26.21 53.66
C PRO A 653 -19.82 24.69 53.90
N ALA A 654 -21.03 24.14 53.90
CA ALA A 654 -21.27 22.70 54.07
C ALA A 654 -20.90 21.86 52.83
N ALA A 655 -20.61 22.50 51.68
CA ALA A 655 -20.23 21.84 50.43
C ALA A 655 -18.71 21.84 50.18
N GLN A 656 -17.92 22.15 51.20
CA GLN A 656 -16.47 22.11 51.14
C GLN A 656 -15.98 20.69 51.44
N ASP A 657 -15.12 20.15 50.58
CA ASP A 657 -14.49 18.85 50.83
C ASP A 657 -13.36 18.96 51.88
N ALA A 658 -12.85 17.80 52.32
CA ALA A 658 -11.85 17.72 53.37
C ALA A 658 -10.52 18.43 53.03
N ASP A 659 -10.27 18.69 51.75
CA ASP A 659 -9.07 19.39 51.24
C ASP A 659 -9.31 20.90 51.04
N GLY A 660 -10.49 21.40 51.39
CA GLY A 660 -10.83 22.81 51.36
C GLY A 660 -11.36 23.32 50.01
N ASN A 661 -11.69 22.43 49.06
CA ASN A 661 -12.21 22.79 47.73
C ASN A 661 -13.75 22.80 47.73
N PHE A 662 -14.32 23.57 46.80
CA PHE A 662 -15.78 23.65 46.61
C PHE A 662 -16.18 23.05 45.28
N GLN A 663 -17.13 22.11 45.29
CA GLN A 663 -17.70 21.54 44.06
C GLN A 663 -18.93 22.35 43.64
N LEU A 664 -18.90 22.93 42.44
CA LEU A 664 -20.08 23.56 41.82
C LEU A 664 -20.90 22.48 41.10
N ALA A 665 -22.07 22.16 41.65
CA ALA A 665 -23.05 21.33 40.96
C ALA A 665 -23.76 22.16 39.89
N THR A 666 -23.81 21.66 38.65
CA THR A 666 -24.70 22.19 37.62
C THR A 666 -25.97 21.35 37.58
N TYR A 667 -27.07 21.93 37.08
CA TYR A 667 -28.42 21.37 37.18
C TYR A 667 -28.68 20.07 36.40
N TYR A 668 -27.66 19.45 35.78
CA TYR A 668 -27.82 18.23 34.98
C TYR A 668 -26.68 17.23 35.24
N SER A 669 -27.04 15.99 35.53
CA SER A 669 -26.11 14.86 35.65
C SER A 669 -25.63 14.44 34.27
N GLY A 670 -24.34 14.62 33.98
CA GLY A 670 -23.72 14.08 32.77
C GLY A 670 -22.53 14.85 32.20
N PHE A 671 -22.23 16.05 32.69
CA PHE A 671 -21.05 16.80 32.25
C PHE A 671 -19.98 16.86 33.35
N SER A 672 -18.72 16.71 32.91
CA SER A 672 -17.49 16.91 33.70
C SER A 672 -17.58 18.20 34.51
N ALA A 673 -17.36 18.09 35.82
CA ALA A 673 -17.40 19.21 36.75
C ALA A 673 -16.46 20.35 36.32
N CYS A 674 -16.94 21.60 36.31
CA CYS A 674 -16.08 22.77 36.34
C CYS A 674 -15.44 22.86 37.73
N VAL A 675 -14.16 22.49 37.84
CA VAL A 675 -13.38 22.65 39.07
C VAL A 675 -12.72 24.02 39.05
N VAL A 676 -13.10 24.90 39.98
CA VAL A 676 -12.39 26.15 40.22
C VAL A 676 -11.40 25.91 41.36
N LYS A 677 -10.09 25.89 41.05
CA LYS A 677 -9.04 25.90 42.08
C LYS A 677 -8.93 27.31 42.67
N LYS A 678 -8.70 27.36 43.97
CA LYS A 678 -8.56 28.60 44.75
C LYS A 678 -7.41 29.48 44.25
#